data_AF-A0A5C6E5U0-F1
#
_entry.id   AF-A0A5C6E5U0-F1
#
_cell.length_a   1.000
_cell.length_b   1.000
_cell.length_c   1.000
_cell.angle_alpha   90.00
_cell.angle_beta   90.00
_cell.angle_gamma   90.00
#
_symmetry.space_group_name_H-M   'P 1'
#
loop_
_entity.id
_entity.type
_entity.pdbx_description
1 polymer ?
#
loop_
_entity_poly.entity_id
_entity_poly.type
_entity_poly.pdbx_seq_one_letter_code
_entity_poly.pdbx_strand_id
1 'polypeptide(L)'
;MAGQGRLCRMDSIRPLFSKAYLICCALVSLVSGSVFAEGPGEIAALDFRLELNWSPNADDSACPPQPFRIEVEVVDPNSNRVNGSTSPATISELENRCDDVSTCNAFSITPPQAASLQQTGWSFESPLVFGNRRARVNRTATSKGGARFRVQASAEAELVVRVKKVAASGPLASVSSDDGDVTRIAIADLAAQPIDNHGVIHWTLKRIDGDMLRISMADERLVREPNTPLEIVVRANSLVVPQRGLPNNEPLQLISSMIRLSDRETVWTQTSTFSLDSLGNSQPIQITDSTSSQPGVYELRYEVATESRLWSRLRRRGEIVTRIGRPVVVLPEKESVGGAIDFATWPTIQKIKFTEISDWAISNWPVSNWPVRQMFSSRGPAFFSASSASVKTRPSVESTQLIEEIYEGEKVARVPIGQSFETSLPKLRIGYPHHISLRYPANRTLKLRIQITSDLSGEEQSGGADYVVHDFPRASDRYDDENQKWRTQSFLYYANGNERIHITNLDRLGDALIESIEIKSGPAKLATAFEPPIDRSSDDMDASKQSFRMTALRLTSSDWIEAYGKIPRCHSLKSDFSVESIAIDKLVTATTRVCNYASLLGADTLLVDANEGGKTWFKTNQYAPTRCSHRHERDQLEILLSLADRLEKRVVVGLDTVMPIDANPNEKQRSLVALTKEVVKRSLSHRCFAGIWLSCGQNDQPKSLDQARLSEDEQRQDRDRQRAIYDAIAEQCQGKSLLLVDLPDSAFVNRSGPCLVDKSWPNHSRRSCIVPVATQFRGAYECISAEMEAEKRIARKVADLQGVAGQIGLSVRSDLDSGLIDRGFAEELNVWVDRLDPLVVLHDDTTMQMGLQDGLRKTMNRVAALTMQKMNEFASPDPVAQTVHLKWGVENQHLVLLVTNQSPWPSSVQLRCRKAIEWESIGDSSKTVDQVENGRVTEIRLDAGEMKLLRSATREEPQALGMWTSSVQGGAIRIEKIKTDVATIVEKLGTLSDSTPYQGLSNGSFEATGNVGIKGWLHAQYPAGSVIVDDSEATDGKRSLCMKTDGAGSQQTWLVTETITPPKSGRLAVSMSLRAEATHIGSSHQVRVSIEGTQFGQSFRFSETVALPRNGQWQPRKIVTEAATLVPEEVETLRVTIDSLSPGKIWIDDVRLHDFFPTNQERTELQTQSFLAVQGIQRGNLEPSSKLLQNRWAQRLIEASSTDEAVTVETQNSPAHVDTPGVAERFRSWLPNPIRF
;
A
#
# COMPACT_ATOMS: atom_id res chain seq x y z
N MET A 1 19.18 66.73 -12.53
CA MET A 1 18.43 67.06 -13.77
C MET A 1 17.23 66.13 -13.80
N ALA A 2 16.08 66.53 -13.23
CA ALA A 2 15.03 67.39 -13.81
C ALA A 2 14.11 66.58 -14.76
N GLY A 3 12.77 66.56 -14.65
CA GLY A 3 11.79 67.29 -13.83
C GLY A 3 10.49 66.47 -13.67
N GLN A 4 9.78 66.55 -12.54
CA GLN A 4 8.69 67.51 -12.18
C GLN A 4 7.37 67.29 -12.98
N GLY A 5 6.17 67.28 -12.38
CA GLY A 5 5.78 67.88 -11.09
C GLY A 5 4.45 67.45 -10.43
N ARG A 6 4.41 67.64 -9.10
CA ARG A 6 3.46 68.38 -8.22
C ARG A 6 2.09 68.80 -8.85
N LEU A 7 0.92 68.81 -8.19
CA LEU A 7 0.43 69.26 -6.85
C LEU A 7 -1.07 68.82 -6.77
N CYS A 8 -1.68 68.40 -5.65
CA CYS A 8 -2.40 69.25 -4.67
C CYS A 8 -3.08 68.41 -3.56
N ARG A 9 -3.30 69.06 -2.41
CA ARG A 9 -3.80 68.55 -1.11
C ARG A 9 -5.32 68.39 -1.01
N MET A 10 -5.69 67.58 -0.01
CA MET A 10 -6.83 67.63 0.95
C MET A 10 -8.12 68.37 0.55
N ASP A 11 -9.22 67.62 0.50
CA ASP A 11 -10.30 67.70 1.48
C ASP A 11 -11.32 66.58 1.23
N SER A 12 -11.43 65.63 2.17
CA SER A 12 -12.49 64.63 2.16
C SER A 12 -13.03 64.50 3.57
N ILE A 13 -14.24 65.04 3.75
CA ILE A 13 -15.07 65.02 4.97
C ILE A 13 -15.55 63.59 5.33
N ARG A 14 -15.17 62.56 4.56
CA ARG A 14 -15.66 61.18 4.74
C ARG A 14 -15.12 60.39 5.95
N PRO A 15 -13.90 60.59 6.48
CA PRO A 15 -13.43 59.84 7.66
C PRO A 15 -14.03 60.34 8.98
N LEU A 16 -14.60 61.55 9.01
CA LEU A 16 -15.26 62.10 10.21
C LEU A 16 -16.70 61.59 10.35
N PHE A 17 -17.42 61.40 9.24
CA PHE A 17 -18.76 60.79 9.28
C PHE A 17 -18.72 59.29 9.57
N SER A 18 -17.70 58.54 9.12
CA SER A 18 -17.60 57.11 9.45
C SER A 18 -17.20 56.89 10.91
N LYS A 19 -16.35 57.74 11.50
CA LYS A 19 -16.04 57.71 12.93
C LYS A 19 -17.22 58.18 13.80
N ALA A 20 -17.98 59.19 13.40
CA ALA A 20 -19.18 59.61 14.13
C ALA A 20 -20.30 58.55 14.06
N TYR A 21 -20.47 57.87 12.92
CA TYR A 21 -21.44 56.78 12.79
C TYR A 21 -21.02 55.54 13.60
N LEU A 22 -19.73 55.19 13.62
CA LEU A 22 -19.22 54.09 14.44
C LEU A 22 -19.25 54.42 15.95
N ILE A 23 -19.03 55.68 16.35
CA ILE A 23 -19.14 56.11 17.75
C ILE A 23 -20.61 56.21 18.19
N CYS A 24 -21.54 56.63 17.32
CA CYS A 24 -22.97 56.58 17.61
C CYS A 24 -23.50 55.13 17.66
N CYS A 25 -23.04 54.23 16.79
CA CYS A 25 -23.40 52.81 16.88
C CYS A 25 -22.77 52.13 18.10
N ALA A 26 -21.55 52.50 18.49
CA ALA A 26 -20.92 52.01 19.72
C ALA A 26 -21.59 52.56 20.98
N LEU A 27 -22.03 53.83 21.01
CA LEU A 27 -22.77 54.41 22.14
C LEU A 27 -24.20 53.89 22.25
N VAL A 28 -24.88 53.62 21.14
CA VAL A 28 -26.19 52.93 21.16
C VAL A 28 -26.02 51.47 21.62
N SER A 29 -24.90 50.83 21.32
CA SER A 29 -24.62 49.46 21.81
C SER A 29 -24.16 49.42 23.28
N LEU A 30 -23.48 50.46 23.78
CA LEU A 30 -23.00 50.56 25.17
C LEU A 30 -24.07 51.04 26.16
N VAL A 31 -25.06 51.84 25.72
CA VAL A 31 -26.17 52.29 26.59
C VAL A 31 -27.34 51.28 26.65
N SER A 32 -27.36 50.30 25.75
CA SER A 32 -28.34 49.20 25.76
C SER A 32 -27.95 48.01 26.65
N GLY A 33 -26.78 48.08 27.30
CA GLY A 33 -26.12 46.96 27.95
C GLY A 33 -26.08 47.01 29.48
N SER A 34 -27.13 47.47 30.16
CA SER A 34 -27.33 47.23 31.60
C SER A 34 -28.66 47.81 32.06
N VAL A 35 -29.73 47.02 32.00
CA VAL A 35 -30.86 46.87 32.95
C VAL A 35 -31.84 45.95 32.22
N PHE A 36 -31.69 44.64 32.37
CA PHE A 36 -32.79 43.73 32.08
C PHE A 36 -33.77 43.84 33.26
N ALA A 37 -34.86 44.57 33.04
CA ALA A 37 -36.08 44.37 33.80
C ALA A 37 -36.61 42.96 33.48
N GLU A 38 -37.10 42.25 34.49
CA GLU A 38 -37.85 40.99 34.35
C GLU A 38 -38.99 41.22 33.35
N GLY A 39 -38.80 40.77 32.11
CA GLY A 39 -39.84 40.70 31.10
C GLY A 39 -40.80 39.55 31.42
N PRO A 40 -42.05 39.60 30.92
CA PRO A 40 -43.02 38.52 31.11
C PRO A 40 -42.43 37.22 30.54
N GLY A 41 -42.43 36.16 31.35
CA GLY A 41 -41.63 34.95 31.15
C GLY A 41 -41.63 34.43 29.71
N GLU A 42 -40.44 34.42 29.10
CA GLU A 42 -40.17 33.59 27.93
C GLU A 42 -40.56 32.15 28.29
N ILE A 43 -41.50 31.57 27.52
CA ILE A 43 -41.79 30.15 27.60
C ILE A 43 -40.48 29.44 27.24
N ALA A 44 -39.82 28.87 28.24
CA ALA A 44 -38.52 28.28 28.05
C ALA A 44 -38.65 27.05 27.14
N ALA A 45 -38.13 27.20 25.93
CA ALA A 45 -38.16 26.15 24.92
C ALA A 45 -37.15 25.05 25.29
N LEU A 46 -37.57 23.80 25.19
CA LEU A 46 -36.67 22.66 25.18
C LEU A 46 -35.85 22.70 23.90
N ASP A 47 -34.55 22.47 24.04
CA ASP A 47 -33.60 22.47 22.93
C ASP A 47 -32.77 21.19 23.02
N PHE A 48 -33.14 20.19 22.23
CA PHE A 48 -32.53 18.86 22.26
C PHE A 48 -31.82 18.53 20.97
N ARG A 49 -30.66 17.89 21.10
CA ARG A 49 -30.03 17.15 20.00
C ARG A 49 -30.42 15.68 20.12
N LEU A 50 -31.11 15.19 19.10
CA LEU A 50 -31.66 13.85 19.04
C LEU A 50 -30.91 13.00 18.01
N GLU A 51 -30.89 11.69 18.24
CA GLU A 51 -30.37 10.67 17.35
C GLU A 51 -31.45 9.61 17.14
N LEU A 52 -31.86 9.43 15.89
CA LEU A 52 -32.77 8.38 15.44
C LEU A 52 -31.94 7.33 14.70
N ASN A 53 -31.93 6.09 15.17
CA ASN A 53 -31.32 4.97 14.46
C ASN A 53 -32.41 3.99 14.01
N TRP A 54 -32.22 3.32 12.89
CA TRP A 54 -33.13 2.28 12.41
C TRP A 54 -32.38 1.07 11.85
N SER A 55 -33.03 -0.08 11.89
CA SER A 55 -32.52 -1.35 11.40
C SER A 55 -33.68 -2.26 10.96
N PRO A 56 -33.47 -3.15 9.98
CA PRO A 56 -34.46 -4.19 9.67
C PRO A 56 -34.69 -5.06 10.90
N ASN A 57 -35.90 -5.60 11.03
CA ASN A 57 -36.22 -6.50 12.12
C ASN A 57 -35.44 -7.82 11.94
N ALA A 58 -34.65 -8.21 12.95
CA ALA A 58 -33.72 -9.35 12.84
C ALA A 58 -34.44 -10.69 12.63
N ASP A 59 -35.71 -10.77 13.04
CA ASP A 59 -36.52 -11.99 13.00
C ASP A 59 -37.10 -12.30 11.60
N ASP A 60 -37.04 -11.37 10.64
CA ASP A 60 -37.67 -11.51 9.32
C ASP A 60 -36.65 -11.64 8.17
N SER A 61 -35.57 -12.41 8.41
CA SER A 61 -34.45 -12.62 7.48
C SER A 61 -34.82 -13.31 6.15
N ALA A 62 -36.06 -13.78 6.00
CA ALA A 62 -36.53 -14.51 4.83
C ALA A 62 -37.19 -13.63 3.74
N CYS A 63 -37.56 -12.38 4.05
CA CYS A 63 -38.20 -11.48 3.09
C CYS A 63 -37.23 -10.40 2.56
N PRO A 64 -37.23 -10.10 1.25
CA PRO A 64 -36.46 -8.97 0.73
C PRO A 64 -36.96 -7.67 1.36
N PRO A 65 -36.05 -6.73 1.72
CA PRO A 65 -36.44 -5.49 2.39
C PRO A 65 -37.42 -4.70 1.52
N GLN A 66 -38.63 -4.48 2.03
CA GLN A 66 -39.60 -3.60 1.37
C GLN A 66 -39.16 -2.14 1.52
N PRO A 67 -39.36 -1.29 0.49
CA PRO A 67 -39.06 0.13 0.58
C PRO A 67 -39.99 0.80 1.60
N PHE A 68 -39.44 1.76 2.33
CA PHE A 68 -40.10 2.44 3.43
C PHE A 68 -39.77 3.93 3.44
N ARG A 69 -40.60 4.74 4.07
CA ARG A 69 -40.39 6.17 4.27
C ARG A 69 -40.52 6.52 5.75
N ILE A 70 -39.52 7.21 6.29
CA ILE A 70 -39.55 7.80 7.63
C ILE A 70 -39.80 9.30 7.48
N GLU A 71 -40.83 9.83 8.14
CA GLU A 71 -41.10 11.26 8.25
C GLU A 71 -40.99 11.65 9.73
N VAL A 72 -40.25 12.72 10.02
CA VAL A 72 -40.12 13.27 11.37
C VAL A 72 -40.57 14.72 11.34
N GLU A 73 -41.58 15.05 12.15
CA GLU A 73 -42.14 16.39 12.30
C GLU A 73 -42.22 16.77 13.77
N VAL A 74 -42.07 18.06 14.08
CA VAL A 74 -42.35 18.59 15.43
C VAL A 74 -43.67 19.34 15.39
N VAL A 75 -44.57 19.02 16.32
CA VAL A 75 -45.90 19.62 16.46
C VAL A 75 -46.00 20.25 17.84
N ASP A 76 -46.13 21.58 17.89
CA ASP A 76 -46.28 22.32 19.14
C ASP A 76 -47.73 22.77 19.32
N PRO A 77 -48.47 22.29 20.34
CA PRO A 77 -49.87 22.67 20.55
C PRO A 77 -50.03 24.15 20.96
N ASN A 78 -48.97 24.79 21.47
CA ASN A 78 -49.00 26.17 21.96
C ASN A 78 -48.70 27.22 20.89
N SER A 79 -48.24 26.80 19.70
CA SER A 79 -47.91 27.73 18.60
C SER A 79 -49.12 28.50 18.07
N ASN A 80 -50.34 28.03 18.35
CA ASN A 80 -51.60 28.65 17.95
C ASN A 80 -52.13 29.74 18.91
N ARG A 81 -51.52 29.96 20.09
CA ARG A 81 -52.17 30.72 21.18
C ARG A 81 -51.68 32.14 21.46
N VAL A 82 -50.64 32.69 20.82
CA VAL A 82 -50.16 34.04 21.18
C VAL A 82 -49.70 34.88 19.99
N ASN A 83 -50.35 36.03 19.79
CA ASN A 83 -49.84 37.12 18.96
C ASN A 83 -48.63 37.76 19.66
N GLY A 84 -47.43 37.25 19.36
CA GLY A 84 -46.16 37.90 19.69
C GLY A 84 -45.30 37.10 20.66
N SER A 85 -44.16 36.61 20.14
CA SER A 85 -42.93 36.22 20.87
C SER A 85 -42.67 34.74 21.22
N THR A 86 -43.47 33.75 20.81
CA THR A 86 -43.05 32.35 20.95
C THR A 86 -42.27 31.89 19.71
N SER A 87 -41.00 31.48 19.90
CA SER A 87 -40.18 30.88 18.85
C SER A 87 -40.91 29.65 18.26
N PRO A 88 -41.06 29.54 16.94
CA PRO A 88 -41.70 28.38 16.33
C PRO A 88 -40.90 27.11 16.63
N ALA A 89 -41.60 25.98 16.72
CA ALA A 89 -40.93 24.69 16.85
C ALA A 89 -40.11 24.39 15.59
N THR A 90 -38.81 24.19 15.75
CA THR A 90 -37.87 24.04 14.65
C THR A 90 -37.06 22.76 14.75
N ILE A 91 -36.98 22.01 13.64
CA ILE A 91 -35.94 21.02 13.39
C ILE A 91 -34.81 21.67 12.59
N SER A 92 -33.58 21.50 13.05
CA SER A 92 -32.35 22.00 12.40
C SER A 92 -31.20 21.00 12.56
N GLU A 93 -30.00 21.33 12.05
CA GLU A 93 -28.78 20.50 12.20
C GLU A 93 -28.94 19.02 11.76
N LEU A 94 -29.71 18.76 10.70
CA LEU A 94 -29.92 17.40 10.20
C LEU A 94 -28.62 16.80 9.62
N GLU A 95 -28.12 15.75 10.26
CA GLU A 95 -26.98 14.95 9.87
C GLU A 95 -27.41 13.52 9.56
N ASN A 96 -27.11 13.06 8.35
CA ASN A 96 -27.37 11.70 7.89
C ASN A 96 -26.32 10.72 8.46
N ARG A 97 -26.78 9.55 8.93
CA ARG A 97 -25.97 8.43 9.46
C ARG A 97 -26.36 7.06 8.85
N CYS A 98 -26.86 7.03 7.62
CA CYS A 98 -27.13 5.80 6.89
C CYS A 98 -25.85 5.05 6.52
N ASP A 99 -25.93 3.71 6.46
CA ASP A 99 -24.77 2.83 6.19
C ASP A 99 -24.41 2.73 4.69
N ASP A 100 -25.30 3.16 3.78
CA ASP A 100 -25.14 3.07 2.32
C ASP A 100 -25.28 4.43 1.59
N VAL A 101 -24.49 4.56 0.54
CA VAL A 101 -24.37 5.67 -0.40
C VAL A 101 -25.68 5.99 -1.11
N SER A 102 -26.35 4.95 -1.65
CA SER A 102 -27.53 5.12 -2.49
C SER A 102 -28.68 5.78 -1.70
N THR A 103 -28.61 5.65 -0.39
CA THR A 103 -29.52 6.11 0.65
C THR A 103 -29.33 7.60 0.99
N CYS A 104 -28.17 8.20 0.66
CA CYS A 104 -27.85 9.59 1.00
C CYS A 104 -28.68 10.64 0.24
N ASN A 105 -29.10 10.34 -1.00
CA ASN A 105 -29.87 11.26 -1.84
C ASN A 105 -31.37 11.31 -1.50
N ALA A 106 -31.83 10.52 -0.54
CA ALA A 106 -33.25 10.39 -0.23
C ALA A 106 -33.74 11.22 0.97
N PHE A 107 -32.85 12.02 1.58
CA PHE A 107 -33.26 12.98 2.60
C PHE A 107 -33.85 14.23 1.95
N SER A 108 -35.08 14.56 2.31
CA SER A 108 -35.73 15.81 1.94
C SER A 108 -36.10 16.57 3.22
N ILE A 109 -35.61 17.80 3.33
CA ILE A 109 -36.13 18.74 4.34
C ILE A 109 -37.43 19.29 3.77
N THR A 110 -38.52 19.18 4.51
CA THR A 110 -39.79 19.76 4.11
C THR A 110 -39.74 21.24 4.48
N PRO A 111 -39.70 22.18 3.52
CA PRO A 111 -39.79 23.59 3.84
C PRO A 111 -41.16 23.89 4.48
N PRO A 112 -41.25 24.87 5.40
CA PRO A 112 -42.52 25.23 6.03
C PRO A 112 -43.53 25.59 4.93
N GLN A 113 -44.64 24.84 4.84
CA GLN A 113 -45.67 25.08 3.83
C GLN A 113 -46.34 26.44 4.08
N ALA A 114 -46.56 27.22 3.03
CA ALA A 114 -47.07 28.60 3.11
C ALA A 114 -48.45 28.74 3.81
N ALA A 115 -49.20 27.64 3.99
CA ALA A 115 -50.49 27.62 4.68
C ALA A 115 -50.40 27.25 6.18
N SER A 116 -49.26 26.71 6.64
CA SER A 116 -48.98 26.35 8.03
C SER A 116 -47.53 26.72 8.36
N LEU A 117 -47.28 27.99 8.66
CA LEU A 117 -45.96 28.59 8.95
C LEU A 117 -45.21 28.00 10.17
N GLN A 118 -45.66 26.88 10.73
CA GLN A 118 -45.30 26.42 12.07
C GLN A 118 -44.81 24.97 12.15
N GLN A 119 -44.68 24.26 11.02
CA GLN A 119 -44.19 22.87 11.01
C GLN A 119 -42.89 22.79 10.22
N THR A 120 -41.87 22.25 10.88
CA THR A 120 -40.59 21.88 10.25
C THR A 120 -40.42 20.38 10.42
N GLY A 121 -40.05 19.72 9.33
CA GLY A 121 -39.92 18.27 9.28
C GLY A 121 -38.92 17.84 8.24
N TRP A 122 -38.44 16.62 8.36
CA TRP A 122 -37.63 15.98 7.34
C TRP A 122 -38.18 14.60 7.04
N SER A 123 -37.94 14.13 5.82
CA SER A 123 -38.30 12.78 5.44
C SER A 123 -37.16 12.07 4.73
N PHE A 124 -37.12 10.77 4.91
CA PHE A 124 -36.17 9.85 4.32
C PHE A 124 -36.94 8.72 3.63
N GLU A 125 -36.61 8.43 2.37
CA GLU A 125 -37.24 7.35 1.61
C GLU A 125 -36.18 6.29 1.20
N SER A 126 -36.38 5.03 1.55
CA SER A 126 -35.45 3.97 1.14
C SER A 126 -35.49 3.80 -0.38
N PRO A 127 -34.35 3.80 -1.10
CA PRO A 127 -34.33 3.70 -2.55
C PRO A 127 -34.97 2.39 -3.05
N LEU A 128 -35.77 2.51 -4.11
CA LEU A 128 -36.36 1.36 -4.81
C LEU A 128 -35.27 0.58 -5.53
N VAL A 129 -35.14 -0.73 -5.25
CA VAL A 129 -34.27 -1.63 -6.01
C VAL A 129 -34.89 -1.86 -7.39
N PHE A 130 -34.68 -0.94 -8.32
CA PHE A 130 -35.05 -1.15 -9.72
C PHE A 130 -34.08 -2.15 -10.34
N GLY A 131 -34.56 -3.38 -10.56
CA GLY A 131 -33.86 -4.42 -11.30
C GLY A 131 -33.70 -4.10 -12.78
N ASN A 132 -32.88 -3.10 -13.13
CA ASN A 132 -32.45 -2.91 -14.51
C ASN A 132 -31.34 -3.92 -14.84
N ARG A 133 -31.62 -4.79 -15.82
CA ARG A 133 -30.91 -6.02 -16.20
C ARG A 133 -29.41 -5.92 -16.59
N ARG A 134 -28.68 -4.82 -16.36
CA ARG A 134 -27.29 -4.70 -16.85
C ARG A 134 -26.20 -4.29 -15.85
N ALA A 135 -26.51 -4.08 -14.57
CA ALA A 135 -25.46 -3.96 -13.55
C ALA A 135 -25.58 -5.12 -12.55
N ARG A 136 -24.78 -6.16 -12.74
CA ARG A 136 -24.51 -7.19 -11.71
C ARG A 136 -23.69 -6.55 -10.60
N VAL A 137 -24.35 -5.79 -9.73
CA VAL A 137 -23.83 -5.53 -8.39
C VAL A 137 -24.98 -5.83 -7.43
N ASN A 138 -24.93 -7.01 -6.81
CA ASN A 138 -25.80 -7.40 -5.70
C ASN A 138 -25.49 -6.53 -4.46
N ARG A 139 -25.74 -5.22 -4.53
CA ARG A 139 -25.77 -4.37 -3.34
C ARG A 139 -27.21 -4.36 -2.84
N THR A 140 -27.49 -5.21 -1.87
CA THR A 140 -28.65 -5.03 -0.99
C THR A 140 -28.48 -3.65 -0.34
N ALA A 141 -29.30 -2.66 -0.71
CA ALA A 141 -29.38 -1.40 0.02
C ALA A 141 -29.52 -1.75 1.50
N THR A 142 -28.54 -1.37 2.33
CA THR A 142 -28.56 -1.74 3.74
C THR A 142 -29.72 -1.00 4.41
N SER A 143 -30.68 -1.74 4.92
CA SER A 143 -31.86 -1.25 5.64
C SER A 143 -31.55 -0.68 7.03
N LYS A 144 -30.26 -0.57 7.40
CA LYS A 144 -29.76 -0.01 8.66
C LYS A 144 -29.19 1.39 8.42
N GLY A 145 -29.54 2.32 9.30
CA GLY A 145 -29.10 3.71 9.19
C GLY A 145 -29.50 4.56 10.39
N GLY A 146 -29.30 5.87 10.26
CA GLY A 146 -29.65 6.82 11.32
C GLY A 146 -29.68 8.27 10.84
N ALA A 147 -30.15 9.16 11.71
CA ALA A 147 -30.14 10.60 11.53
C ALA A 147 -29.94 11.30 12.89
N ARG A 148 -29.16 12.38 12.90
CA ARG A 148 -29.07 13.30 14.03
C ARG A 148 -29.69 14.62 13.65
N PHE A 149 -30.39 15.26 14.57
CA PHE A 149 -31.00 16.56 14.33
C PHE A 149 -31.22 17.29 15.65
N ARG A 150 -31.37 18.61 15.57
CA ARG A 150 -31.68 19.48 16.69
C ARG A 150 -33.14 19.87 16.64
N VAL A 151 -33.82 19.81 17.78
CA VAL A 151 -35.21 20.21 17.96
C VAL A 151 -35.26 21.33 18.99
N GLN A 152 -35.87 22.45 18.62
CA GLN A 152 -36.21 23.53 19.54
C GLN A 152 -37.72 23.69 19.58
N ALA A 153 -38.37 23.46 20.73
CA ALA A 153 -39.84 23.50 20.84
C ALA A 153 -40.30 23.68 22.30
N SER A 154 -41.59 23.95 22.55
CA SER A 154 -42.12 24.02 23.92
C SER A 154 -42.08 22.65 24.63
N ALA A 155 -42.14 22.63 25.96
CA ALA A 155 -42.17 21.38 26.73
C ALA A 155 -43.41 20.51 26.46
N GLU A 156 -44.48 21.11 25.93
CA GLU A 156 -45.73 20.44 25.56
C GLU A 156 -45.74 19.97 24.09
N ALA A 157 -44.67 20.25 23.33
CA ALA A 157 -44.58 19.83 21.95
C ALA A 157 -44.34 18.32 21.82
N GLU A 158 -44.89 17.76 20.74
CA GLU A 158 -44.75 16.36 20.36
C GLU A 158 -43.84 16.25 19.14
N LEU A 159 -42.89 15.31 19.18
CA LEU A 159 -42.21 14.81 17.99
C LEU A 159 -43.04 13.67 17.40
N VAL A 160 -43.40 13.77 16.12
CA VAL A 160 -44.16 12.73 15.42
C VAL A 160 -43.26 12.06 14.41
N VAL A 161 -43.05 10.75 14.61
CA VAL A 161 -42.27 9.88 13.71
C VAL A 161 -43.25 8.99 12.97
N ARG A 162 -43.29 9.07 11.64
CA ARG A 162 -44.17 8.27 10.78
C ARG A 162 -43.34 7.32 9.92
N VAL A 163 -43.64 6.03 9.99
CA VAL A 163 -43.00 5.00 9.14
C VAL A 163 -44.04 4.44 8.17
N LYS A 164 -43.92 4.77 6.88
CA LYS A 164 -44.83 4.32 5.81
C LYS A 164 -44.18 3.24 4.96
N LYS A 165 -44.93 2.20 4.59
CA LYS A 165 -44.51 1.26 3.53
C LYS A 165 -44.72 1.94 2.17
N VAL A 166 -43.72 1.89 1.30
CA VAL A 166 -43.84 2.43 -0.06
C VAL A 166 -44.29 1.28 -0.97
N ALA A 167 -45.42 1.42 -1.65
CA ALA A 167 -45.87 0.40 -2.61
C ALA A 167 -44.91 0.35 -3.81
N ALA A 168 -44.51 -0.85 -4.23
CA ALA A 168 -43.55 -1.05 -5.32
C ALA A 168 -44.10 -0.75 -6.74
N SER A 169 -45.24 -0.06 -6.87
CA SER A 169 -45.87 0.26 -8.16
C SER A 169 -45.42 1.62 -8.70
N GLY A 170 -45.18 1.68 -10.02
CA GLY A 170 -44.52 2.80 -10.72
C GLY A 170 -45.17 4.19 -10.60
N PRO A 171 -44.59 5.21 -11.28
CA PRO A 171 -44.67 6.64 -10.93
C PRO A 171 -46.05 7.33 -11.02
N LEU A 172 -47.14 6.57 -11.19
CA LEU A 172 -48.51 7.08 -11.33
C LEU A 172 -49.56 6.32 -10.51
N ALA A 173 -49.16 5.42 -9.60
CA ALA A 173 -50.12 4.79 -8.69
C ALA A 173 -50.45 5.73 -7.51
N SER A 174 -51.75 6.02 -7.33
CA SER A 174 -52.27 6.76 -6.18
C SER A 174 -51.89 6.08 -4.86
N VAL A 175 -51.25 6.82 -3.97
CA VAL A 175 -50.95 6.42 -2.58
C VAL A 175 -52.21 5.85 -1.95
N SER A 176 -52.25 4.54 -1.69
CA SER A 176 -53.28 3.98 -0.81
C SER A 176 -53.09 4.58 0.58
N SER A 177 -54.17 5.06 1.20
CA SER A 177 -54.19 5.67 2.54
C SER A 177 -53.97 4.63 3.65
N ASP A 178 -52.98 3.75 3.50
CA ASP A 178 -52.54 2.88 4.58
C ASP A 178 -51.82 3.79 5.58
N ASP A 179 -52.50 4.07 6.70
CA ASP A 179 -52.02 4.95 7.77
C ASP A 179 -50.77 4.27 8.36
N GLY A 180 -49.59 4.76 7.98
CA GLY A 180 -48.30 4.21 8.43
C GLY A 180 -48.21 4.17 9.96
N ASP A 181 -47.21 3.48 10.50
CA ASP A 181 -47.00 3.46 11.95
C ASP A 181 -46.60 4.89 12.41
N VAL A 182 -47.52 5.57 13.10
CA VAL A 182 -47.34 6.94 13.61
C VAL A 182 -47.07 6.86 15.11
N THR A 183 -45.85 7.19 15.51
CA THR A 183 -45.49 7.32 16.93
C THR A 183 -45.40 8.79 17.30
N ARG A 184 -46.20 9.22 18.27
CA ARG A 184 -46.15 10.56 18.87
C ARG A 184 -45.40 10.51 20.19
N ILE A 185 -44.44 11.40 20.35
CA ILE A 185 -43.48 11.39 21.45
C ILE A 185 -43.52 12.76 22.10
N ALA A 186 -43.89 12.86 23.38
CA ALA A 186 -43.71 14.10 24.11
C ALA A 186 -42.21 14.42 24.17
N ILE A 187 -41.80 15.61 23.76
CA ILE A 187 -40.37 15.97 23.72
C ILE A 187 -39.76 15.89 25.12
N ALA A 188 -40.53 16.21 26.16
CA ALA A 188 -40.10 16.07 27.55
C ALA A 188 -39.67 14.65 27.94
N ASP A 189 -40.28 13.60 27.37
CA ASP A 189 -39.96 12.20 27.70
C ASP A 189 -38.57 11.80 27.21
N LEU A 190 -38.12 12.41 26.10
CA LEU A 190 -36.78 12.20 25.54
C LEU A 190 -35.66 12.75 26.43
N ALA A 191 -35.98 13.58 27.42
CA ALA A 191 -35.01 14.05 28.40
C ALA A 191 -34.58 12.93 29.36
N ALA A 192 -35.42 11.93 29.59
CA ALA A 192 -35.23 10.92 30.63
C ALA A 192 -34.86 9.53 30.09
N GLN A 193 -35.40 9.13 28.92
CA GLN A 193 -35.21 7.77 28.40
C GLN A 193 -35.21 7.71 26.87
N PRO A 194 -34.47 6.76 26.26
CA PRO A 194 -34.62 6.43 24.84
C PRO A 194 -36.00 5.83 24.58
N ILE A 195 -36.50 6.03 23.36
CA ILE A 195 -37.76 5.47 22.89
C ILE A 195 -37.46 4.50 21.76
N ASP A 196 -37.88 3.26 21.95
CA ASP A 196 -37.69 2.18 20.99
C ASP A 196 -39.05 1.78 20.40
N ASN A 197 -39.08 1.55 19.08
CA ASN A 197 -40.25 1.02 18.37
C ASN A 197 -39.85 -0.29 17.66
N HIS A 198 -40.66 -1.32 17.86
CA HIS A 198 -40.48 -2.67 17.29
C HIS A 198 -41.42 -2.96 16.10
N GLY A 199 -41.75 -1.94 15.31
CA GLY A 199 -42.63 -2.01 14.15
C GLY A 199 -42.01 -2.72 12.95
N VAL A 200 -42.51 -2.41 11.76
CA VAL A 200 -42.01 -2.97 10.48
C VAL A 200 -40.50 -2.79 10.33
N ILE A 201 -39.97 -1.70 10.88
CA ILE A 201 -38.55 -1.38 10.99
C ILE A 201 -38.30 -1.03 12.43
N HIS A 202 -37.30 -1.67 13.02
CA HIS A 202 -36.88 -1.34 14.37
C HIS A 202 -36.18 0.01 14.34
N TRP A 203 -36.65 0.96 15.15
CA TRP A 203 -35.97 2.24 15.31
C TRP A 203 -35.90 2.67 16.77
N THR A 204 -34.84 3.40 17.09
CA THR A 204 -34.54 3.92 18.43
C THR A 204 -34.34 5.42 18.31
N LEU A 205 -35.10 6.22 19.05
CA LEU A 205 -34.92 7.66 19.17
C LEU A 205 -34.40 7.98 20.57
N LYS A 206 -33.27 8.65 20.65
CA LYS A 206 -32.69 9.06 21.93
C LYS A 206 -32.12 10.47 21.88
N ARG A 207 -32.05 11.10 23.05
CA ARG A 207 -31.22 12.28 23.24
C ARG A 207 -29.74 11.90 23.14
N ILE A 208 -28.95 12.73 22.46
CA ILE A 208 -27.51 12.48 22.32
C ILE A 208 -26.84 12.60 23.70
N ASP A 209 -25.97 11.65 24.04
CA ASP A 209 -25.34 11.52 25.36
C ASP A 209 -24.56 12.79 25.80
N GLY A 210 -24.19 13.65 24.85
CA GLY A 210 -23.52 14.93 25.09
C GLY A 210 -24.40 16.19 25.07
N ASP A 211 -25.73 16.07 24.97
CA ASP A 211 -26.63 17.24 24.94
C ASP A 211 -26.97 17.77 26.33
N MET A 212 -26.76 16.98 27.39
CA MET A 212 -27.02 17.37 28.78
C MET A 212 -26.06 18.46 29.29
N LEU A 213 -24.84 18.51 28.75
CA LEU A 213 -23.89 19.59 28.98
C LEU A 213 -23.46 20.19 27.63
N ARG A 214 -23.85 21.43 27.39
CA ARG A 214 -23.46 22.19 26.21
C ARG A 214 -22.14 22.88 26.50
N ILE A 215 -21.13 22.50 25.71
CA ILE A 215 -19.80 23.06 25.75
C ILE A 215 -19.62 23.88 24.48
N SER A 216 -19.35 25.16 24.65
CA SER A 216 -18.93 26.06 23.57
C SER A 216 -17.57 26.64 23.92
N MET A 217 -16.68 26.70 22.94
CA MET A 217 -15.36 27.33 23.09
C MET A 217 -15.34 28.59 22.23
N ALA A 218 -14.64 29.64 22.67
CA ALA A 218 -14.49 30.86 21.86
C ALA A 218 -13.84 30.57 20.49
N ASP A 219 -12.95 29.58 20.48
CA ASP A 219 -12.35 28.99 19.29
C ASP A 219 -12.67 27.49 19.27
N GLU A 220 -13.37 26.99 18.24
CA GLU A 220 -13.73 25.57 18.14
C GLU A 220 -12.61 24.69 17.54
N ARG A 221 -11.42 25.24 17.29
CA ARG A 221 -10.29 24.45 16.76
C ARG A 221 -9.90 23.32 17.70
N LEU A 222 -9.78 22.13 17.12
CA LEU A 222 -9.32 20.93 17.80
C LEU A 222 -7.80 20.95 18.04
N VAL A 223 -7.06 21.51 17.09
CA VAL A 223 -5.59 21.62 17.11
C VAL A 223 -5.19 22.98 17.68
N ARG A 224 -4.27 22.97 18.64
CA ARG A 224 -3.82 24.18 19.35
C ARG A 224 -2.31 24.21 19.53
N GLU A 225 -1.80 25.42 19.63
CA GLU A 225 -0.42 25.68 20.04
C GLU A 225 -0.27 25.49 21.56
N PRO A 226 0.94 25.12 22.04
CA PRO A 226 1.25 25.09 23.46
C PRO A 226 1.00 26.44 24.14
N ASN A 227 0.55 26.42 25.40
CA ASN A 227 0.29 27.60 26.22
C ASN A 227 -0.72 28.61 25.62
N THR A 228 -1.65 28.17 24.78
CA THR A 228 -2.72 29.02 24.24
C THR A 228 -3.90 29.08 25.19
N PRO A 229 -4.56 30.24 25.32
CA PRO A 229 -5.71 30.38 26.20
C PRO A 229 -6.88 29.50 25.74
N LEU A 230 -7.53 28.86 26.71
CA LEU A 230 -8.74 28.07 26.57
C LEU A 230 -9.88 28.82 27.26
N GLU A 231 -10.74 29.43 26.45
CA GLU A 231 -11.98 30.05 26.92
C GLU A 231 -13.16 29.12 26.61
N ILE A 232 -13.64 28.44 27.65
CA ILE A 232 -14.71 27.45 27.57
C ILE A 232 -15.92 27.95 28.35
N VAL A 233 -17.10 27.78 27.76
CA VAL A 233 -18.38 28.00 28.41
C VAL A 233 -19.14 26.69 28.48
N VAL A 234 -19.51 26.29 29.69
CA VAL A 234 -20.28 25.07 29.96
C VAL A 234 -21.67 25.47 30.48
N ARG A 235 -22.71 24.83 29.94
CA ARG A 235 -24.10 25.01 30.36
C ARG A 235 -24.76 23.66 30.54
N ALA A 236 -25.41 23.41 31.67
CA ALA A 236 -26.36 22.32 31.78
C ALA A 236 -27.60 22.65 30.93
N ASN A 237 -28.08 21.66 30.18
CA ASN A 237 -29.22 21.79 29.30
C ASN A 237 -30.18 20.65 29.63
N SER A 238 -31.34 20.96 30.20
CA SER A 238 -32.31 20.00 30.74
C SER A 238 -31.69 18.76 31.39
N LEU A 239 -30.78 18.99 32.35
CA LEU A 239 -30.08 17.95 33.08
C LEU A 239 -31.04 17.30 34.09
N VAL A 240 -31.28 16.00 33.95
CA VAL A 240 -32.08 15.22 34.89
C VAL A 240 -31.15 14.64 35.96
N VAL A 241 -31.33 15.07 37.22
CA VAL A 241 -30.57 14.55 38.36
C VAL A 241 -31.38 13.42 39.02
N PRO A 242 -30.83 12.21 39.21
CA PRO A 242 -31.53 11.12 39.87
C PRO A 242 -31.94 11.51 41.29
N GLN A 243 -33.25 11.58 41.57
CA GLN A 243 -33.80 11.94 42.88
C GLN A 243 -33.64 10.81 43.89
N ARG A 244 -32.41 10.47 44.30
CA ARG A 244 -32.16 9.56 45.43
C ARG A 244 -32.14 10.37 46.74
N GLY A 245 -33.30 10.84 47.17
CA GLY A 245 -33.53 11.37 48.52
C GLY A 245 -32.76 12.65 48.89
N LEU A 246 -32.18 13.36 47.92
CA LEU A 246 -31.55 14.67 48.14
C LEU A 246 -32.64 15.75 48.11
N PRO A 247 -32.61 16.74 49.03
CA PRO A 247 -33.58 17.83 49.01
C PRO A 247 -33.48 18.62 47.70
N ASN A 248 -34.62 19.00 47.13
CA ASN A 248 -34.69 19.90 45.98
C ASN A 248 -33.83 21.13 46.32
N ASN A 249 -32.85 21.45 45.46
CA ASN A 249 -31.97 22.63 45.51
C ASN A 249 -30.57 22.48 46.14
N GLU A 250 -29.99 21.28 46.27
CA GLU A 250 -28.55 21.17 46.56
C GLU A 250 -27.67 21.63 45.37
N PRO A 251 -26.59 22.39 45.61
CA PRO A 251 -25.69 22.85 44.55
C PRO A 251 -24.97 21.65 43.91
N LEU A 252 -25.00 21.61 42.58
CA LEU A 252 -24.22 20.65 41.80
C LEU A 252 -22.80 21.18 41.63
N GLN A 253 -21.84 20.27 41.52
CA GLN A 253 -20.45 20.61 41.24
C GLN A 253 -20.08 20.21 39.81
N LEU A 254 -19.64 21.18 39.02
CA LEU A 254 -18.98 20.93 37.74
C LEU A 254 -17.48 20.77 38.00
N ILE A 255 -16.97 19.56 37.81
CA ILE A 255 -15.53 19.26 37.83
C ILE A 255 -15.03 19.27 36.38
N SER A 256 -14.22 20.27 36.07
CA SER A 256 -13.58 20.43 34.76
C SER A 256 -12.12 20.05 34.88
N SER A 257 -11.61 19.23 33.96
CA SER A 257 -10.22 18.75 34.01
C SER A 257 -9.65 18.58 32.61
N MET A 258 -8.34 18.78 32.47
CA MET A 258 -7.61 18.46 31.24
C MET A 258 -6.69 17.28 31.52
N ILE A 259 -6.93 16.15 30.84
CA ILE A 259 -6.25 14.89 31.12
C ILE A 259 -5.52 14.44 29.85
N ARG A 260 -4.22 14.19 29.95
CA ARG A 260 -3.42 13.65 28.84
C ARG A 260 -3.72 12.18 28.61
N LEU A 261 -3.95 11.78 27.37
CA LEU A 261 -4.31 10.40 27.05
C LEU A 261 -3.14 9.42 27.20
N SER A 262 -1.92 9.84 26.85
CA SER A 262 -0.75 8.95 26.78
C SER A 262 -0.38 8.33 28.13
N ASP A 263 -0.50 9.09 29.22
CA ASP A 263 -0.09 8.68 30.58
C ASP A 263 -1.11 8.97 31.68
N ARG A 264 -2.28 9.53 31.33
CA ARG A 264 -3.38 9.87 32.25
C ARG A 264 -3.03 10.98 33.24
N GLU A 265 -1.99 11.76 32.96
CA GLU A 265 -1.65 12.92 33.78
C GLU A 265 -2.76 13.98 33.67
N THR A 266 -3.26 14.43 34.81
CA THR A 266 -4.22 15.53 34.88
C THR A 266 -3.44 16.83 34.99
N VAL A 267 -3.46 17.64 33.92
CA VAL A 267 -2.70 18.90 33.84
C VAL A 267 -3.29 19.95 34.77
N TRP A 268 -4.61 20.07 34.78
CA TRP A 268 -5.34 20.95 35.66
C TRP A 268 -6.73 20.40 35.99
N THR A 269 -7.30 20.86 37.10
CA THR A 269 -8.68 20.58 37.51
C THR A 269 -9.27 21.79 38.21
N GLN A 270 -10.48 22.17 37.80
CA GLN A 270 -11.26 23.25 38.37
C GLN A 270 -12.62 22.72 38.81
N THR A 271 -13.12 23.15 39.97
CA THR A 271 -14.46 22.79 40.45
C THR A 271 -15.30 24.05 40.64
N SER A 272 -16.47 24.08 40.02
CA SER A 272 -17.41 25.21 40.07
C SER A 272 -18.77 24.73 40.54
N THR A 273 -19.36 25.38 41.54
CA THR A 273 -20.72 25.07 42.01
C THR A 273 -21.76 25.81 41.19
N PHE A 274 -22.86 25.16 40.83
CA PHE A 274 -23.97 25.78 40.09
C PHE A 274 -25.33 25.19 40.50
N SER A 275 -26.41 25.91 40.16
CA SER A 275 -27.80 25.48 40.36
C SER A 275 -28.51 25.29 39.03
N LEU A 276 -29.58 24.47 39.05
CA LEU A 276 -30.45 24.26 37.90
C LEU A 276 -31.75 25.05 38.06
N ASP A 277 -32.33 25.49 36.95
CA ASP A 277 -33.70 26.01 36.88
C ASP A 277 -34.74 24.87 36.90
N SER A 278 -36.03 25.22 36.84
CA SER A 278 -37.13 24.25 36.84
C SER A 278 -37.16 23.32 35.62
N LEU A 279 -36.43 23.64 34.56
CA LEU A 279 -36.30 22.83 33.35
C LEU A 279 -34.97 22.08 33.27
N GLY A 280 -34.12 22.18 34.31
CA GLY A 280 -32.83 21.52 34.37
C GLY A 280 -31.70 22.25 33.62
N ASN A 281 -31.86 23.54 33.30
CA ASN A 281 -30.80 24.34 32.69
C ASN A 281 -29.98 25.08 33.74
N SER A 282 -28.71 25.39 33.42
CA SER A 282 -27.87 26.26 34.26
C SER A 282 -27.57 27.59 33.58
N GLN A 283 -27.15 28.57 34.40
CA GLN A 283 -26.43 29.72 33.89
C GLN A 283 -25.09 29.30 33.25
N PRO A 284 -24.52 30.11 32.34
CA PRO A 284 -23.23 29.81 31.71
C PRO A 284 -22.09 29.84 32.71
N ILE A 285 -21.33 28.75 32.79
CA ILE A 285 -20.13 28.63 33.62
C ILE A 285 -18.92 28.87 32.73
N GLN A 286 -18.17 29.94 33.02
CA GLN A 286 -16.94 30.26 32.30
C GLN A 286 -15.76 29.55 32.93
N ILE A 287 -14.94 28.92 32.10
CA ILE A 287 -13.69 28.26 32.46
C ILE A 287 -12.61 28.89 31.59
N THR A 288 -11.61 29.48 32.24
CA THR A 288 -10.48 30.12 31.59
C THR A 288 -9.22 29.45 32.08
N ASP A 289 -8.52 28.77 31.17
CA ASP A 289 -7.23 28.15 31.43
C ASP A 289 -6.34 28.27 30.18
N SER A 290 -5.28 27.49 30.08
CA SER A 290 -4.39 27.41 28.93
C SER A 290 -4.12 25.95 28.54
N THR A 291 -3.72 25.74 27.29
CA THR A 291 -3.24 24.42 26.85
C THR A 291 -1.91 24.09 27.53
N SER A 292 -1.70 22.80 27.80
CA SER A 292 -0.42 22.29 28.31
C SER A 292 0.77 22.74 27.44
N SER A 293 1.93 22.93 28.06
CA SER A 293 3.20 23.12 27.35
C SER A 293 3.71 21.83 26.68
N GLN A 294 3.28 20.68 27.20
CA GLN A 294 3.71 19.39 26.68
C GLN A 294 2.79 18.95 25.52
N PRO A 295 3.34 18.50 24.39
CA PRO A 295 2.52 18.06 23.26
C PRO A 295 1.82 16.75 23.52
N GLY A 296 0.71 16.53 22.82
CA GLY A 296 -0.07 15.30 22.89
C GLY A 296 -1.56 15.54 22.75
N VAL A 297 -2.31 14.45 22.90
CA VAL A 297 -3.77 14.47 22.90
C VAL A 297 -4.26 14.53 24.33
N TYR A 298 -5.21 15.44 24.57
CA TYR A 298 -5.83 15.67 25.86
C TYR A 298 -7.35 15.54 25.74
N GLU A 299 -7.99 15.06 26.80
CA GLU A 299 -9.44 15.13 26.97
C GLU A 299 -9.75 16.26 27.96
N LEU A 300 -10.45 17.28 27.49
CA LEU A 300 -11.18 18.22 28.34
C LEU A 300 -12.42 17.51 28.86
N ARG A 301 -12.39 17.13 30.13
CA ARG A 301 -13.41 16.36 30.79
C ARG A 301 -14.23 17.23 31.73
N TYR A 302 -15.55 17.16 31.56
CA TYR A 302 -16.53 17.88 32.35
C TYR A 302 -17.44 16.86 33.02
N GLU A 303 -17.37 16.76 34.34
CA GLU A 303 -18.16 15.86 35.17
C GLU A 303 -19.08 16.70 36.05
N VAL A 304 -20.38 16.39 36.07
CA VAL A 304 -21.29 16.94 37.07
C VAL A 304 -21.45 15.94 38.19
N ALA A 305 -21.16 16.36 39.42
CA ALA A 305 -21.27 15.53 40.61
C ALA A 305 -22.22 16.16 41.64
N THR A 306 -22.86 15.30 42.43
CA THR A 306 -23.64 15.72 43.59
C THR A 306 -22.75 15.89 44.82
N GLU A 307 -22.99 16.94 45.60
CA GLU A 307 -22.21 17.21 46.82
C GLU A 307 -22.72 16.35 47.99
N SER A 308 -22.19 15.15 48.17
CA SER A 308 -22.57 14.33 49.32
C SER A 308 -21.83 14.75 50.61
N ARG A 309 -22.50 15.50 51.50
CA ARG A 309 -21.97 15.86 52.83
C ARG A 309 -21.70 14.67 53.75
N LEU A 310 -22.42 13.56 53.58
CA LEU A 310 -22.29 12.35 54.40
C LEU A 310 -21.26 11.35 53.85
N TRP A 311 -21.08 11.29 52.53
CA TRP A 311 -20.18 10.31 51.89
C TRP A 311 -18.82 10.86 51.47
N SER A 312 -18.61 12.19 51.46
CA SER A 312 -17.31 12.82 51.14
C SER A 312 -16.15 12.36 52.04
N ARG A 313 -16.44 11.84 53.24
CA ARG A 313 -15.46 11.27 54.16
C ARG A 313 -15.13 9.78 53.90
N LEU A 314 -15.97 9.05 53.17
CA LEU A 314 -15.86 7.59 52.95
C LEU A 314 -15.58 7.22 51.49
N ARG A 315 -16.11 7.98 50.53
CA ARG A 315 -15.81 7.86 49.09
C ARG A 315 -15.05 9.12 48.68
N ARG A 316 -13.86 8.96 48.10
CA ARG A 316 -13.01 10.09 47.66
C ARG A 316 -13.62 10.93 46.51
N ARG A 317 -14.80 10.56 45.97
CA ARG A 317 -15.53 11.27 44.90
C ARG A 317 -17.05 11.16 45.10
N GLY A 318 -17.79 12.21 44.73
CA GLY A 318 -19.26 12.23 44.65
C GLY A 318 -19.79 11.36 43.51
N GLU A 319 -21.11 11.12 43.48
CA GLU A 319 -21.76 10.37 42.40
C GLU A 319 -21.79 11.25 41.13
N ILE A 320 -21.21 10.75 40.04
CA ILE A 320 -21.17 11.46 38.76
C ILE A 320 -22.55 11.30 38.10
N VAL A 321 -23.23 12.43 37.89
CA VAL A 321 -24.54 12.51 37.23
C VAL A 321 -24.39 12.37 35.72
N THR A 322 -23.44 13.11 35.13
CA THR A 322 -23.14 13.07 33.71
C THR A 322 -21.68 13.45 33.47
N ARG A 323 -21.13 12.97 32.35
CA ARG A 323 -19.75 13.19 31.95
C ARG A 323 -19.66 13.43 30.45
N ILE A 324 -18.93 14.47 30.05
CA ILE A 324 -18.55 14.71 28.66
C ILE A 324 -17.04 14.87 28.54
N GLY A 325 -16.45 14.20 27.55
CA GLY A 325 -15.07 14.41 27.12
C GLY A 325 -15.03 15.17 25.79
N ARG A 326 -14.11 16.12 25.65
CA ARG A 326 -13.79 16.79 24.39
C ARG A 326 -12.30 16.68 24.10
N PRO A 327 -11.90 16.14 22.94
CA PRO A 327 -10.51 16.04 22.59
C PRO A 327 -9.92 17.43 22.29
N VAL A 328 -8.65 17.61 22.60
CA VAL A 328 -7.80 18.73 22.20
C VAL A 328 -6.43 18.17 21.84
N VAL A 329 -5.88 18.58 20.69
CA VAL A 329 -4.53 18.23 20.26
C VAL A 329 -3.62 19.43 20.51
N VAL A 330 -2.61 19.24 21.35
CA VAL A 330 -1.55 20.23 21.54
C VAL A 330 -0.36 19.84 20.66
N LEU A 331 -0.01 20.70 19.73
CA LEU A 331 1.07 20.45 18.76
C LEU A 331 2.44 20.42 19.45
N PRO A 332 3.39 19.61 18.94
CA PRO A 332 4.78 19.71 19.34
C PRO A 332 5.37 21.09 19.03
N GLU A 333 6.28 21.54 19.89
CA GLU A 333 7.15 22.65 19.56
C GLU A 333 7.90 22.34 18.26
N LYS A 334 8.17 23.38 17.49
CA LYS A 334 8.89 23.26 16.22
C LYS A 334 10.39 23.07 16.51
N GLU A 335 10.75 21.91 17.05
CA GLU A 335 12.14 21.52 17.23
C GLU A 335 12.66 21.00 15.88
N SER A 336 13.68 21.66 15.32
CA SER A 336 14.43 21.14 14.17
C SER A 336 15.25 19.95 14.64
N VAL A 337 14.66 18.75 14.66
CA VAL A 337 15.37 17.53 15.05
C VAL A 337 16.22 17.06 13.85
N GLY A 338 17.29 17.79 13.57
CA GLY A 338 18.28 17.43 12.55
C GLY A 338 19.20 16.32 13.06
N GLY A 339 19.48 15.34 12.19
CA GLY A 339 20.45 14.27 12.46
C GLY A 339 20.14 13.01 11.64
N ALA A 340 21.15 12.44 10.99
CA ALA A 340 20.99 11.17 10.28
C ALA A 340 20.67 10.06 11.29
N ILE A 341 19.65 9.23 11.00
CA ILE A 341 19.36 8.07 11.85
C ILE A 341 20.45 7.04 11.62
N ASP A 342 21.36 6.95 12.58
CA ASP A 342 22.41 5.93 12.63
C ASP A 342 22.01 4.80 13.57
N PHE A 343 21.54 3.69 13.00
CA PHE A 343 21.18 2.48 13.74
C PHE A 343 22.37 1.85 14.46
N ALA A 344 23.61 2.18 14.11
CA ALA A 344 24.79 1.72 14.84
C ALA A 344 24.87 2.34 16.24
N THR A 345 24.32 3.55 16.43
CA THR A 345 24.29 4.23 17.74
C THR A 345 23.21 3.69 18.68
N TRP A 346 22.27 2.87 18.17
CA TRP A 346 21.17 2.36 18.97
C TRP A 346 21.66 1.23 19.89
N PRO A 347 21.28 1.21 21.18
CA PRO A 347 21.64 0.14 22.08
C PRO A 347 21.00 -1.20 21.65
N THR A 348 21.84 -2.22 21.45
CA THR A 348 21.41 -3.61 21.24
C THR A 348 20.76 -4.13 22.53
N ILE A 349 19.48 -4.50 22.44
CA ILE A 349 18.72 -5.11 23.54
C ILE A 349 19.07 -6.60 23.62
N GLN A 350 19.06 -7.28 22.48
CA GLN A 350 19.31 -8.72 22.40
C GLN A 350 19.83 -9.07 21.01
N LYS A 351 20.68 -10.10 20.97
CA LYS A 351 21.03 -10.83 19.75
C LYS A 351 20.66 -12.29 19.99
N ILE A 352 19.72 -12.82 19.21
CA ILE A 352 19.24 -14.20 19.29
C ILE A 352 20.03 -15.01 18.27
N LYS A 353 20.81 -15.97 18.75
CA LYS A 353 21.42 -17.00 17.88
C LYS A 353 20.58 -18.26 17.92
N PHE A 354 20.15 -18.72 16.76
CA PHE A 354 19.25 -19.88 16.66
C PHE A 354 19.93 -21.21 17.05
N THR A 355 21.25 -21.22 17.16
CA THR A 355 22.07 -22.37 17.53
C THR A 355 22.37 -22.45 19.03
N GLU A 356 21.99 -21.43 19.81
CA GLU A 356 22.19 -21.38 21.25
C GLU A 356 20.84 -21.58 21.96
N ILE A 357 20.55 -22.81 22.42
CA ILE A 357 19.26 -23.21 23.03
C ILE A 357 18.84 -22.28 24.19
N SER A 358 19.80 -21.70 24.92
CA SER A 358 19.54 -20.74 26.01
C SER A 358 18.87 -19.45 25.56
N ASP A 359 19.05 -19.06 24.29
CA ASP A 359 18.63 -17.76 23.77
C ASP A 359 17.19 -17.79 23.25
N TRP A 360 16.65 -18.99 22.98
CA TRP A 360 15.32 -19.18 22.39
C TRP A 360 14.45 -20.23 23.08
N ALA A 361 14.97 -21.01 24.04
CA ALA A 361 14.14 -21.89 24.84
C ALA A 361 13.15 -21.05 25.64
N ILE A 362 11.86 -21.17 25.29
CA ILE A 362 10.76 -20.76 26.16
C ILE A 362 11.02 -21.46 27.49
N SER A 363 11.22 -20.70 28.57
CA SER A 363 11.29 -21.26 29.92
C SER A 363 9.91 -21.83 30.27
N ASN A 364 9.59 -23.00 29.74
CA ASN A 364 8.51 -23.86 30.19
C ASN A 364 8.94 -24.41 31.54
N TRP A 365 8.90 -23.56 32.58
CA TRP A 365 8.89 -24.07 33.93
C TRP A 365 7.56 -24.82 34.08
N PRO A 366 7.56 -26.14 34.32
CA PRO A 366 6.31 -26.85 34.50
C PRO A 366 5.71 -26.40 35.82
N VAL A 367 4.60 -25.68 35.76
CA VAL A 367 3.77 -25.26 36.92
C VAL A 367 3.07 -26.47 37.56
N SER A 368 3.51 -27.71 37.30
CA SER A 368 2.89 -28.94 37.82
C SER A 368 3.50 -29.50 39.10
N ASN A 369 4.58 -28.91 39.66
CA ASN A 369 5.21 -29.42 40.89
C ASN A 369 5.23 -28.43 42.07
N TRP A 370 4.14 -27.69 42.31
CA TRP A 370 3.93 -26.98 43.58
C TRP A 370 2.82 -27.64 44.43
N PRO A 371 3.11 -28.16 45.64
CA PRO A 371 2.14 -28.89 46.46
C PRO A 371 1.31 -27.91 47.30
N VAL A 372 0.33 -27.22 46.71
CA VAL A 372 -0.65 -26.40 47.48
C VAL A 372 -2.12 -26.67 47.10
N ARG A 373 -2.43 -27.61 46.21
CA ARG A 373 -3.82 -28.01 45.90
C ARG A 373 -4.35 -29.16 46.79
N GLN A 374 -4.17 -29.06 48.10
CA GLN A 374 -4.84 -29.98 49.05
C GLN A 374 -5.71 -29.30 50.13
N MET A 375 -5.91 -27.97 50.10
CA MET A 375 -6.73 -27.32 51.15
C MET A 375 -8.04 -26.65 50.71
N PHE A 376 -8.38 -26.59 49.43
CA PHE A 376 -9.66 -25.99 49.01
C PHE A 376 -10.35 -26.83 47.94
N SER A 377 -10.93 -27.95 48.40
CA SER A 377 -11.99 -28.65 47.67
C SER A 377 -13.18 -28.82 48.60
N SER A 378 -14.18 -27.96 48.45
CA SER A 378 -15.52 -28.23 48.96
C SER A 378 -16.59 -27.49 48.15
N ARG A 379 -17.34 -28.30 47.39
CA ARG A 379 -18.80 -28.26 47.19
C ARG A 379 -19.43 -27.14 46.33
N GLY A 380 -20.01 -27.54 45.20
CA GLY A 380 -21.09 -26.85 44.49
C GLY A 380 -21.31 -27.35 43.06
N PRO A 381 -22.51 -27.81 42.64
CA PRO A 381 -22.69 -28.66 41.46
C PRO A 381 -22.93 -27.90 40.15
N ALA A 382 -22.68 -28.62 39.06
CA ALA A 382 -22.84 -28.26 37.66
C ALA A 382 -24.29 -27.89 37.27
N PHE A 383 -24.45 -26.86 36.44
CA PHE A 383 -25.43 -26.81 35.35
C PHE A 383 -24.90 -25.88 34.26
N PHE A 384 -24.59 -26.45 33.10
CA PHE A 384 -24.97 -26.04 31.73
C PHE A 384 -24.01 -26.69 30.73
N SER A 385 -24.57 -27.67 30.03
CA SER A 385 -24.02 -28.30 28.83
C SER A 385 -24.12 -27.30 27.68
N ALA A 386 -22.98 -26.92 27.09
CA ALA A 386 -22.94 -26.26 25.80
C ALA A 386 -22.23 -27.18 24.78
N SER A 387 -22.92 -27.31 23.65
CA SER A 387 -22.68 -28.13 22.47
C SER A 387 -21.22 -28.25 22.03
N SER A 388 -20.87 -29.49 21.73
CA SER A 388 -19.75 -29.92 20.89
C SER A 388 -19.81 -29.26 19.51
N ALA A 389 -19.16 -28.11 19.36
CA ALA A 389 -18.61 -27.67 18.09
C ALA A 389 -17.26 -28.37 17.91
N SER A 390 -17.06 -29.02 16.77
CA SER A 390 -15.82 -29.73 16.46
C SER A 390 -14.65 -28.74 16.44
N VAL A 391 -13.95 -28.63 17.55
CA VAL A 391 -12.58 -28.13 17.60
C VAL A 391 -11.78 -29.12 16.77
N LYS A 392 -11.51 -28.78 15.51
CA LYS A 392 -10.37 -29.33 14.78
C LYS A 392 -9.16 -28.95 15.61
N THR A 393 -8.71 -29.86 16.45
CA THR A 393 -7.40 -29.83 17.09
C THR A 393 -6.38 -29.62 15.98
N ARG A 394 -5.87 -28.39 15.86
CA ARG A 394 -4.60 -28.15 15.19
C ARG A 394 -3.57 -29.09 15.85
N PRO A 395 -2.76 -29.82 15.08
CA PRO A 395 -1.66 -30.54 15.68
C PRO A 395 -0.79 -29.52 16.42
N SER A 396 -0.57 -29.75 17.71
CA SER A 396 0.45 -29.05 18.47
C SER A 396 1.76 -29.22 17.72
N VAL A 397 2.32 -28.13 17.24
CA VAL A 397 3.64 -28.11 16.61
C VAL A 397 4.62 -28.60 17.68
N GLU A 398 5.07 -29.85 17.53
CA GLU A 398 6.29 -30.31 18.19
C GLU A 398 7.38 -29.31 17.83
N SER A 399 8.06 -28.78 18.85
CA SER A 399 9.17 -27.85 18.69
C SER A 399 10.25 -28.56 17.87
N THR A 400 10.27 -28.37 16.56
CA THR A 400 11.30 -28.93 15.69
C THR A 400 12.62 -28.33 16.15
N GLN A 401 13.49 -29.15 16.72
CA GLN A 401 14.89 -28.77 16.93
C GLN A 401 15.42 -28.31 15.57
N LEU A 402 15.80 -27.03 15.48
CA LEU A 402 16.41 -26.48 14.28
C LEU A 402 17.67 -27.30 13.97
N ILE A 403 17.78 -27.75 12.73
CA ILE A 403 18.94 -28.54 12.30
C ILE A 403 20.11 -27.57 12.15
N GLU A 404 21.17 -27.78 12.93
CA GLU A 404 22.39 -26.98 12.86
C GLU A 404 23.21 -27.36 11.62
N GLU A 405 23.68 -26.36 10.89
CA GLU A 405 24.64 -26.50 9.80
C GLU A 405 25.80 -25.53 10.01
N ILE A 406 26.99 -25.84 9.46
CA ILE A 406 28.14 -24.95 9.52
C ILE A 406 28.30 -24.29 8.15
N TYR A 407 28.24 -22.96 8.12
CA TYR A 407 28.49 -22.16 6.93
C TYR A 407 29.67 -21.23 7.20
N GLU A 408 30.75 -21.35 6.41
CA GLU A 408 31.96 -20.52 6.52
C GLU A 408 32.57 -20.48 7.94
N GLY A 409 32.40 -21.56 8.72
CA GLY A 409 32.90 -21.68 10.09
C GLY A 409 31.98 -21.13 11.19
N GLU A 410 30.86 -20.48 10.86
CA GLU A 410 29.81 -20.10 11.83
C GLU A 410 28.65 -21.11 11.79
N LYS A 411 27.97 -21.29 12.92
CA LYS A 411 26.77 -22.14 13.00
C LYS A 411 25.55 -21.38 12.49
N VAL A 412 24.78 -22.00 11.60
CA VAL A 412 23.51 -21.51 11.09
C VAL A 412 22.38 -22.48 11.40
N ALA A 413 21.18 -21.94 11.59
CA ALA A 413 19.96 -22.73 11.70
C ALA A 413 19.33 -22.94 10.33
N ARG A 414 18.96 -24.19 10.06
CA ARG A 414 18.25 -24.59 8.85
C ARG A 414 16.74 -24.65 9.10
N VAL A 415 15.98 -23.88 8.34
CA VAL A 415 14.51 -23.90 8.33
C VAL A 415 14.05 -24.64 7.06
N PRO A 416 13.56 -25.88 7.16
CA PRO A 416 13.19 -26.68 6.00
C PRO A 416 12.05 -26.06 5.18
N ILE A 417 11.95 -26.45 3.90
CA ILE A 417 10.87 -26.03 2.99
C ILE A 417 9.49 -26.14 3.65
N GLY A 418 8.76 -25.03 3.69
CA GLY A 418 7.38 -24.96 4.23
C GLY A 418 7.26 -25.09 5.75
N GLN A 419 8.37 -25.17 6.50
CA GLN A 419 8.34 -25.20 7.96
C GLN A 419 8.43 -23.81 8.57
N SER A 420 7.98 -23.72 9.82
CA SER A 420 7.99 -22.50 10.61
C SER A 420 8.70 -22.68 11.95
N PHE A 421 9.25 -21.59 12.45
CA PHE A 421 9.94 -21.46 13.72
C PHE A 421 9.27 -20.35 14.55
N GLU A 422 9.08 -20.56 15.86
CA GLU A 422 8.48 -19.57 16.78
C GLU A 422 9.39 -19.35 17.99
N THR A 423 9.57 -18.09 18.41
CA THR A 423 10.21 -17.75 19.69
C THR A 423 9.64 -16.47 20.30
N SER A 424 9.77 -16.30 21.62
CA SER A 424 9.37 -15.08 22.33
C SER A 424 10.44 -13.99 22.19
N LEU A 425 10.01 -12.77 21.91
CA LEU A 425 10.86 -11.59 21.97
C LEU A 425 11.02 -11.13 23.44
N PRO A 426 12.15 -10.49 23.80
CA PRO A 426 12.36 -9.95 25.14
C PRO A 426 11.34 -8.86 25.45
N LYS A 427 11.25 -8.37 26.70
CA LYS A 427 10.38 -7.24 27.05
C LYS A 427 10.83 -5.96 26.32
N LEU A 428 10.34 -5.78 25.10
CA LEU A 428 10.56 -4.61 24.27
C LEU A 428 9.95 -3.37 24.91
N ARG A 429 10.52 -2.19 24.64
CA ARG A 429 10.05 -0.94 25.24
C ARG A 429 8.78 -0.45 24.53
N ILE A 430 7.63 -0.58 25.19
CA ILE A 430 6.34 -0.17 24.61
C ILE A 430 6.39 1.29 24.14
N GLY A 431 5.98 1.53 22.89
CA GLY A 431 5.93 2.86 22.28
C GLY A 431 7.24 3.37 21.68
N TYR A 432 8.35 2.64 21.85
CA TYR A 432 9.65 2.98 21.25
C TYR A 432 9.87 2.21 19.93
N PRO A 433 10.56 2.80 18.95
CA PRO A 433 10.96 2.10 17.74
C PRO A 433 12.05 1.07 18.05
N HIS A 434 11.95 -0.12 17.45
CA HIS A 434 12.95 -1.18 17.53
C HIS A 434 13.43 -1.52 16.12
N HIS A 435 14.74 -1.53 15.92
CA HIS A 435 15.37 -1.96 14.67
C HIS A 435 15.73 -3.43 14.80
N ILE A 436 15.05 -4.28 14.03
CA ILE A 436 15.22 -5.73 14.03
C ILE A 436 15.95 -6.10 12.75
N SER A 437 17.06 -6.82 12.88
CA SER A 437 17.95 -7.20 11.78
C SER A 437 18.13 -8.71 11.73
N LEU A 438 17.92 -9.32 10.57
CA LEU A 438 18.11 -10.74 10.29
C LEU A 438 19.41 -10.94 9.52
N ARG A 439 20.35 -11.75 10.04
CA ARG A 439 21.62 -12.10 9.37
C ARG A 439 21.58 -13.50 8.77
N TYR A 440 21.97 -13.64 7.50
CA TYR A 440 21.90 -14.89 6.73
C TYR A 440 23.01 -15.01 5.67
N PRO A 441 23.33 -16.21 5.15
CA PRO A 441 24.36 -16.41 4.13
C PRO A 441 24.06 -15.68 2.82
N ALA A 442 25.08 -15.04 2.23
CA ALA A 442 24.91 -14.24 1.02
C ALA A 442 24.75 -15.05 -0.27
N ASN A 443 25.15 -16.31 -0.30
CA ASN A 443 25.14 -17.12 -1.53
C ASN A 443 23.88 -18.01 -1.66
N ARG A 444 22.89 -17.84 -0.78
CA ARG A 444 21.65 -18.61 -0.78
C ARG A 444 20.46 -17.73 -1.09
N THR A 445 19.48 -18.32 -1.75
CA THR A 445 18.14 -17.76 -1.84
C THR A 445 17.50 -17.72 -0.45
N LEU A 446 16.83 -16.62 -0.14
CA LEU A 446 16.08 -16.43 1.09
C LEU A 446 14.66 -16.00 0.74
N LYS A 447 13.67 -16.83 1.05
CA LYS A 447 12.25 -16.47 0.95
C LYS A 447 11.57 -16.81 2.27
N LEU A 448 11.43 -15.82 3.15
CA LEU A 448 10.91 -16.01 4.50
C LEU A 448 9.69 -15.14 4.75
N ARG A 449 8.73 -15.65 5.52
CA ARG A 449 7.68 -14.86 6.16
C ARG A 449 8.01 -14.66 7.63
N ILE A 450 8.02 -13.44 8.13
CA ILE A 450 8.31 -13.08 9.52
C ILE A 450 7.07 -12.43 10.12
N GLN A 451 6.41 -13.14 11.02
CA GLN A 451 5.22 -12.66 11.72
C GLN A 451 5.56 -12.30 13.17
N ILE A 452 5.20 -11.09 13.63
CA ILE A 452 5.32 -10.68 15.02
C ILE A 452 3.92 -10.53 15.61
N THR A 453 3.58 -11.40 16.56
CA THR A 453 2.27 -11.44 17.23
C THR A 453 2.41 -11.06 18.71
N SER A 454 1.34 -10.63 19.36
CA SER A 454 1.30 -10.32 20.80
C SER A 454 0.22 -11.15 21.47
N ASP A 455 0.53 -11.77 22.61
CA ASP A 455 -0.31 -12.74 23.35
C ASP A 455 -1.53 -12.11 24.07
N LEU A 456 -2.05 -10.97 23.61
CA LEU A 456 -3.26 -10.38 24.21
C LEU A 456 -4.47 -11.31 23.97
N SER A 457 -4.88 -11.97 25.05
CA SER A 457 -5.90 -13.00 25.16
C SER A 457 -7.18 -12.77 24.35
N GLY A 458 -7.64 -13.79 23.64
CA GLY A 458 -9.08 -14.08 23.53
C GLY A 458 -9.69 -14.11 22.14
N GLU A 459 -9.84 -12.97 21.46
CA GLU A 459 -10.88 -12.90 20.41
C GLU A 459 -10.55 -12.21 19.07
N GLU A 460 -9.34 -11.66 18.85
CA GLU A 460 -8.97 -11.17 17.50
C GLU A 460 -7.49 -11.44 17.19
N GLN A 461 -7.21 -12.51 16.42
CA GLN A 461 -5.86 -12.85 15.92
C GLN A 461 -5.35 -11.90 14.81
N SER A 462 -6.07 -10.84 14.46
CA SER A 462 -5.81 -10.01 13.27
C SER A 462 -4.78 -8.90 13.48
N GLY A 463 -3.85 -9.06 14.44
CA GLY A 463 -3.12 -7.93 15.02
C GLY A 463 -1.63 -7.79 14.71
N GLY A 464 -0.96 -8.83 14.20
CA GLY A 464 0.51 -8.90 14.11
C GLY A 464 1.13 -8.20 12.90
N ALA A 465 2.43 -7.89 12.98
CA ALA A 465 3.23 -7.60 11.79
C ALA A 465 3.54 -8.91 11.04
N ASP A 466 3.71 -8.89 9.74
CA ASP A 466 3.84 -10.01 8.78
C ASP A 466 4.67 -9.59 7.53
N TYR A 467 5.99 -9.67 7.67
CA TYR A 467 6.95 -9.27 6.66
C TYR A 467 7.26 -10.46 5.75
N VAL A 468 7.50 -10.23 4.46
CA VAL A 468 8.03 -11.24 3.54
C VAL A 468 9.41 -10.79 3.06
N VAL A 469 10.45 -11.46 3.52
CA VAL A 469 11.83 -11.20 3.07
C VAL A 469 12.13 -12.06 1.85
N HIS A 470 12.59 -11.40 0.79
CA HIS A 470 12.96 -12.02 -0.46
C HIS A 470 14.35 -11.57 -0.88
N ASP A 471 15.27 -12.51 -1.02
CA ASP A 471 16.60 -12.24 -1.52
C ASP A 471 17.13 -13.40 -2.35
N PHE A 472 17.88 -13.08 -3.40
CA PHE A 472 18.50 -14.07 -4.28
C PHE A 472 19.96 -13.71 -4.54
N PRO A 473 20.80 -14.70 -4.87
CA PRO A 473 22.09 -14.45 -5.48
C PRO A 473 21.93 -13.65 -6.78
N ARG A 474 22.79 -12.67 -6.98
CA ARG A 474 22.86 -11.82 -8.17
C ARG A 474 24.23 -11.95 -8.81
N ALA A 475 24.30 -11.52 -10.07
CA ALA A 475 25.59 -11.40 -10.75
C ALA A 475 26.56 -10.46 -10.00
N SER A 476 26.06 -9.43 -9.33
CA SER A 476 26.86 -8.48 -8.55
C SER A 476 27.65 -9.11 -7.41
N ASP A 477 27.05 -10.07 -6.72
CA ASP A 477 27.64 -10.70 -5.52
C ASP A 477 28.94 -11.47 -5.81
N ARG A 478 29.23 -11.74 -7.09
CA ARG A 478 30.44 -12.45 -7.51
C ARG A 478 31.65 -11.57 -7.71
N TYR A 479 31.42 -10.28 -7.95
CA TYR A 479 32.49 -9.33 -8.26
C TYR A 479 32.83 -8.43 -7.08
N ASP A 480 32.12 -8.59 -5.97
CA ASP A 480 32.39 -7.88 -4.73
C ASP A 480 33.60 -8.52 -4.01
N ASP A 481 34.73 -7.79 -3.94
CA ASP A 481 35.97 -8.29 -3.33
C ASP A 481 35.99 -8.13 -1.81
N GLU A 482 35.11 -7.27 -1.24
CA GLU A 482 35.06 -6.97 0.18
C GLU A 482 33.78 -7.51 0.85
N ASN A 483 33.94 -8.63 1.55
CA ASN A 483 33.29 -8.84 2.85
C ASN A 483 31.74 -8.99 2.91
N GLN A 484 31.13 -9.83 2.08
CA GLN A 484 29.75 -10.29 2.32
C GLN A 484 29.59 -11.81 2.23
N LYS A 485 30.27 -12.57 3.11
CA LYS A 485 29.82 -13.95 3.43
C LYS A 485 28.38 -13.94 3.97
N TRP A 486 27.99 -12.83 4.58
CA TRP A 486 26.73 -12.61 5.26
C TRP A 486 25.99 -11.42 4.70
N ARG A 487 24.68 -11.52 4.66
CA ARG A 487 23.74 -10.43 4.39
C ARG A 487 22.94 -10.14 5.65
N THR A 488 22.42 -8.91 5.70
CA THR A 488 21.52 -8.47 6.77
C THR A 488 20.31 -7.82 6.16
N GLN A 489 19.11 -8.19 6.63
CA GLN A 489 17.87 -7.51 6.30
C GLN A 489 17.23 -6.92 7.54
N SER A 490 16.80 -5.67 7.47
CA SER A 490 16.25 -4.96 8.63
C SER A 490 14.81 -4.48 8.42
N PHE A 491 14.10 -4.31 9.52
CA PHE A 491 12.79 -3.66 9.58
C PHE A 491 12.59 -2.96 10.93
N LEU A 492 11.74 -1.95 10.95
CA LEU A 492 11.34 -1.25 12.16
C LEU A 492 10.08 -1.89 12.76
N TYR A 493 10.02 -1.95 14.08
CA TYR A 493 8.86 -2.47 14.81
C TYR A 493 8.56 -1.60 16.06
N TYR A 494 7.28 -1.28 16.29
CA TYR A 494 6.83 -0.63 17.53
C TYR A 494 6.22 -1.66 18.45
N ALA A 495 6.86 -1.85 19.61
CA ALA A 495 6.49 -2.88 20.56
C ALA A 495 5.15 -2.64 21.25
N ASN A 496 4.42 -3.74 21.43
CA ASN A 496 3.14 -3.83 22.11
C ASN A 496 3.18 -4.61 23.45
N GLY A 497 4.28 -5.28 23.77
CA GLY A 497 4.46 -6.14 24.94
C GLY A 497 4.06 -7.60 24.69
N ASN A 498 4.83 -8.52 25.30
CA ASN A 498 4.67 -9.98 25.19
C ASN A 498 4.61 -10.47 23.74
N GLU A 499 5.57 -10.03 22.93
CA GLU A 499 5.63 -10.38 21.52
C GLU A 499 6.29 -11.74 21.27
N ARG A 500 5.80 -12.42 20.22
CA ARG A 500 6.42 -13.61 19.65
C ARG A 500 6.71 -13.39 18.19
N ILE A 501 7.86 -13.88 17.73
CA ILE A 501 8.26 -13.86 16.34
C ILE A 501 8.12 -15.27 15.75
N HIS A 502 7.51 -15.36 14.57
CA HIS A 502 7.26 -16.58 13.83
C HIS A 502 7.89 -16.44 12.44
N ILE A 503 8.85 -17.29 12.10
CA ILE A 503 9.60 -17.28 10.85
C ILE A 503 9.22 -18.51 10.05
N THR A 504 8.66 -18.34 8.85
CA THR A 504 8.25 -19.44 7.97
C THR A 504 9.08 -19.43 6.70
N ASN A 505 9.66 -20.56 6.32
CA ASN A 505 10.30 -20.70 5.01
C ASN A 505 9.23 -20.85 3.92
N LEU A 506 9.14 -19.84 3.06
CA LEU A 506 8.23 -19.79 1.91
C LEU A 506 8.90 -20.29 0.62
N ASP A 507 10.20 -20.55 0.63
CA ASP A 507 10.90 -21.12 -0.52
C ASP A 507 10.34 -22.53 -0.80
N ARG A 508 10.15 -22.83 -2.09
CA ARG A 508 9.64 -24.11 -2.59
C ARG A 508 10.76 -25.00 -3.14
N LEU A 509 11.99 -24.47 -3.26
CA LEU A 509 13.14 -25.09 -3.93
C LEU A 509 14.32 -25.40 -2.99
N GLY A 510 14.40 -24.76 -1.82
CA GLY A 510 15.52 -24.96 -0.90
C GLY A 510 15.22 -24.61 0.56
N ASP A 511 16.06 -25.11 1.45
CA ASP A 511 16.02 -24.76 2.87
C ASP A 511 16.56 -23.34 3.09
N ALA A 512 15.99 -22.62 4.05
CA ALA A 512 16.48 -21.30 4.43
C ALA A 512 17.52 -21.41 5.56
N LEU A 513 18.61 -20.68 5.44
CA LEU A 513 19.68 -20.63 6.45
C LEU A 513 19.69 -19.27 7.15
N ILE A 514 19.67 -19.27 8.48
CA ILE A 514 19.63 -18.06 9.30
C ILE A 514 20.70 -18.16 10.40
N GLU A 515 21.50 -17.12 10.59
CA GLU A 515 22.50 -17.07 11.68
C GLU A 515 21.94 -16.45 12.94
N SER A 516 21.44 -15.21 12.87
CA SER A 516 20.95 -14.50 14.04
C SER A 516 19.89 -13.45 13.74
N ILE A 517 19.16 -13.06 14.79
CA ILE A 517 18.35 -11.84 14.83
C ILE A 517 18.99 -10.87 15.84
N GLU A 518 19.25 -9.64 15.43
CA GLU A 518 19.67 -8.56 16.32
C GLU A 518 18.51 -7.55 16.53
N ILE A 519 18.29 -7.15 17.77
CA ILE A 519 17.24 -6.20 18.16
C ILE A 519 17.87 -5.00 18.84
N LYS A 520 17.69 -3.80 18.28
CA LYS A 520 18.17 -2.53 18.84
C LYS A 520 17.01 -1.61 19.22
N SER A 521 17.13 -0.88 20.32
CA SER A 521 16.11 0.11 20.75
C SER A 521 16.47 1.50 20.26
N GLY A 522 15.55 2.17 19.58
CA GLY A 522 15.69 3.57 19.22
C GLY A 522 15.22 4.53 20.32
N PRO A 523 15.45 5.85 20.14
CA PRO A 523 14.95 6.90 21.02
C PRO A 523 13.42 7.10 20.90
N ALA A 524 12.81 7.77 21.89
CA ALA A 524 11.37 8.08 21.87
C ALA A 524 10.96 8.99 20.71
N LYS A 525 11.84 9.94 20.36
CA LYS A 525 11.73 10.80 19.18
C LYS A 525 12.86 10.43 18.23
N LEU A 526 12.53 10.03 17.01
CA LEU A 526 13.52 9.84 15.97
C LEU A 526 13.91 11.21 15.42
N ALA A 527 15.20 11.54 15.47
CA ALA A 527 15.74 12.69 14.73
C ALA A 527 15.59 12.39 13.24
N THR A 528 14.86 13.22 12.52
CA THR A 528 14.63 13.02 11.09
C THR A 528 15.54 13.96 10.33
N ALA A 529 16.64 13.45 9.78
CA ALA A 529 17.45 14.20 8.84
C ALA A 529 16.62 14.58 7.60
N PHE A 530 16.41 15.88 7.45
CA PHE A 530 16.57 16.53 6.17
C PHE A 530 17.41 17.77 6.45
N GLU A 531 18.68 17.77 6.06
CA GLU A 531 19.38 19.04 5.87
C GLU A 531 18.90 19.54 4.49
N PRO A 532 17.98 20.52 4.42
CA PRO A 532 17.83 21.24 3.17
C PRO A 532 19.22 21.81 2.84
N PRO A 533 19.70 21.70 1.59
CA PRO A 533 21.02 22.22 1.24
C PRO A 533 21.12 23.68 1.68
N ILE A 534 22.15 23.94 2.48
CA ILE A 534 22.44 25.21 3.14
C ILE A 534 22.60 26.30 2.08
N ASP A 535 21.66 27.24 2.04
CA ASP A 535 21.94 28.69 2.11
C ASP A 535 20.62 29.42 2.46
N ARG A 536 20.21 29.35 3.74
CA ARG A 536 19.10 30.14 4.28
C ARG A 536 19.66 31.45 4.87
N SER A 537 20.41 32.21 4.09
CA SER A 537 20.68 33.61 4.46
C SER A 537 19.39 34.41 4.22
N SER A 538 18.83 34.90 5.31
CA SER A 538 17.72 35.85 5.38
C SER A 538 17.89 37.01 4.40
N ASP A 539 17.02 37.10 3.39
CA ASP A 539 16.40 38.34 2.88
C ASP A 539 15.68 38.15 1.53
N ASP A 540 15.82 37.01 0.85
CA ASP A 540 15.06 36.75 -0.38
C ASP A 540 13.68 36.14 -0.08
N MET A 541 12.65 36.99 -0.06
CA MET A 541 11.22 36.66 0.06
C MET A 541 10.67 35.81 -1.11
N ASP A 542 11.52 35.29 -2.00
CA ASP A 542 11.17 34.50 -3.17
C ASP A 542 11.29 32.97 -2.92
N ALA A 543 11.08 32.54 -1.67
CA ALA A 543 10.97 31.13 -1.24
C ALA A 543 9.86 30.32 -1.97
N SER A 544 9.13 30.95 -2.90
CA SER A 544 8.14 30.34 -3.79
C SER A 544 8.74 29.51 -4.94
N LYS A 545 10.08 29.43 -5.06
CA LYS A 545 10.81 28.68 -6.10
C LYS A 545 11.61 27.48 -5.57
N GLN A 546 11.21 26.84 -4.47
CA GLN A 546 11.81 25.56 -4.08
C GLN A 546 11.02 24.39 -4.68
N SER A 547 11.33 24.09 -5.94
CA SER A 547 10.87 22.88 -6.61
C SER A 547 12.03 21.90 -6.60
N PHE A 548 12.12 21.04 -5.57
CA PHE A 548 12.91 19.82 -5.62
C PHE A 548 12.01 18.68 -6.11
N ARG A 549 12.61 17.66 -6.73
CA ARG A 549 11.89 16.44 -7.07
C ARG A 549 11.29 15.82 -5.82
N MET A 550 10.20 15.10 -6.00
CA MET A 550 9.42 14.59 -4.89
C MET A 550 9.65 13.09 -4.71
N THR A 551 9.79 12.68 -3.45
CA THR A 551 9.79 11.26 -3.07
C THR A 551 8.74 11.04 -2.01
N ALA A 552 7.68 10.31 -2.35
CA ALA A 552 6.56 10.16 -1.45
C ALA A 552 6.37 8.72 -0.97
N LEU A 553 6.03 8.59 0.30
CA LEU A 553 5.41 7.39 0.84
C LEU A 553 3.90 7.51 0.63
N ARG A 554 3.31 6.62 -0.17
CA ARG A 554 1.87 6.60 -0.43
C ARG A 554 1.17 5.64 0.53
N LEU A 555 0.20 6.17 1.26
CA LEU A 555 -0.68 5.39 2.14
C LEU A 555 -1.93 5.03 1.35
N THR A 556 -2.07 3.76 0.98
CA THR A 556 -3.07 3.29 -0.01
C THR A 556 -4.48 3.06 0.56
N SER A 557 -4.62 2.94 1.88
CA SER A 557 -5.90 2.74 2.58
C SER A 557 -5.93 3.48 3.91
N SER A 558 -7.07 4.04 4.28
CA SER A 558 -7.36 4.66 5.59
C SER A 558 -7.12 3.75 6.80
N ASP A 559 -6.96 2.44 6.59
CA ASP A 559 -6.63 1.48 7.64
C ASP A 559 -5.23 1.68 8.24
N TRP A 560 -4.35 2.46 7.58
CA TRP A 560 -3.04 2.81 8.12
C TRP A 560 -3.14 3.49 9.49
N ILE A 561 -4.24 4.20 9.79
CA ILE A 561 -4.45 4.81 11.12
C ILE A 561 -4.55 3.72 12.19
N GLU A 562 -5.27 2.63 11.92
CA GLU A 562 -5.37 1.51 12.85
C GLU A 562 -4.06 0.71 12.90
N ALA A 563 -3.35 0.60 11.78
CA ALA A 563 -2.06 -0.04 11.68
C ALA A 563 -0.99 0.61 12.57
N TYR A 564 -0.75 1.89 12.31
CA TYR A 564 0.30 2.67 12.94
C TYR A 564 -0.16 3.25 14.28
N GLY A 565 -1.47 3.38 14.52
CA GLY A 565 -2.06 3.91 15.75
C GLY A 565 -2.27 2.89 16.87
N LYS A 566 -1.96 1.60 16.65
CA LYS A 566 -2.04 0.56 17.70
C LYS A 566 -1.14 0.93 18.88
N ILE A 567 -1.77 1.09 20.05
CA ILE A 567 -1.12 1.24 21.36
C ILE A 567 -1.73 0.17 22.26
N PRO A 568 -0.93 -0.64 22.98
CA PRO A 568 -1.42 -1.73 23.85
C PRO A 568 -2.41 -1.25 24.92
N ARG A 569 -2.28 0.02 25.30
CA ARG A 569 -3.13 0.67 26.30
C ARG A 569 -4.56 0.92 25.81
N CYS A 570 -4.87 0.79 24.51
CA CYS A 570 -6.21 1.04 23.96
C CYS A 570 -7.32 0.28 24.70
N HIS A 571 -7.11 -1.00 25.07
CA HIS A 571 -8.12 -1.75 25.83
C HIS A 571 -8.35 -1.16 27.24
N SER A 572 -7.31 -0.67 27.90
CA SER A 572 -7.42 0.02 29.20
C SER A 572 -7.98 1.45 29.09
N LEU A 573 -7.89 2.08 27.91
CA LEU A 573 -8.39 3.44 27.66
C LEU A 573 -9.89 3.45 27.30
N LYS A 574 -10.41 2.36 26.71
CA LYS A 574 -11.82 2.24 26.30
C LYS A 574 -12.83 2.46 27.44
N SER A 575 -12.47 2.18 28.70
CA SER A 575 -13.33 2.45 29.85
C SER A 575 -13.26 3.89 30.36
N ASP A 576 -12.16 4.59 30.07
CA ASP A 576 -11.76 5.78 30.82
C ASP A 576 -11.81 7.07 30.00
N PHE A 577 -11.91 7.02 28.66
CA PHE A 577 -11.91 8.18 27.76
C PHE A 577 -13.01 8.06 26.69
N SER A 578 -13.37 9.18 26.07
CA SER A 578 -14.33 9.19 24.97
C SER A 578 -13.76 8.49 23.73
N VAL A 579 -14.63 7.86 22.92
CA VAL A 579 -14.20 7.15 21.71
C VAL A 579 -13.54 8.12 20.72
N GLU A 580 -14.00 9.37 20.67
CA GLU A 580 -13.41 10.44 19.86
C GLU A 580 -11.97 10.75 20.28
N SER A 581 -11.72 10.84 21.58
CA SER A 581 -10.39 11.15 22.11
C SER A 581 -9.41 10.03 21.80
N ILE A 582 -9.84 8.78 21.93
CA ILE A 582 -9.05 7.59 21.56
C ILE A 582 -8.76 7.57 20.05
N ALA A 583 -9.76 7.86 19.21
CA ALA A 583 -9.58 7.89 17.75
C ALA A 583 -8.58 8.98 17.32
N ILE A 584 -8.62 10.15 17.95
CA ILE A 584 -7.65 11.22 17.67
C ILE A 584 -6.25 10.86 18.17
N ASP A 585 -6.12 10.25 19.35
CA ASP A 585 -4.82 9.77 19.86
C ASP A 585 -4.18 8.73 18.93
N LYS A 586 -4.99 7.81 18.38
CA LYS A 586 -4.54 6.88 17.33
C LYS A 586 -4.04 7.61 16.10
N LEU A 587 -4.79 8.61 15.58
CA LEU A 587 -4.37 9.40 14.42
C LEU A 587 -3.06 10.15 14.68
N VAL A 588 -2.95 10.86 15.80
CA VAL A 588 -1.72 11.61 16.15
C VAL A 588 -0.52 10.67 16.25
N THR A 589 -0.70 9.51 16.89
CA THR A 589 0.34 8.47 17.01
C THR A 589 0.72 7.89 15.66
N ALA A 590 -0.28 7.55 14.85
CA ALA A 590 -0.09 7.01 13.50
C ALA A 590 0.65 8.01 12.61
N THR A 591 0.21 9.27 12.55
CA THR A 591 0.86 10.33 11.76
C THR A 591 2.31 10.52 12.17
N THR A 592 2.60 10.56 13.48
CA THR A 592 3.97 10.69 13.97
C THR A 592 4.84 9.51 13.53
N ARG A 593 4.35 8.28 13.67
CA ARG A 593 5.08 7.06 13.28
C ARG A 593 5.31 6.98 11.77
N VAL A 594 4.32 7.35 10.97
CA VAL A 594 4.43 7.37 9.50
C VAL A 594 5.40 8.46 9.02
N CYS A 595 5.38 9.66 9.60
CA CYS A 595 6.38 10.70 9.29
C CYS A 595 7.81 10.23 9.60
N ASN A 596 8.00 9.54 10.73
CA ASN A 596 9.29 8.95 11.10
C ASN A 596 9.71 7.86 10.11
N TYR A 597 8.78 6.98 9.73
CA TYR A 597 9.02 5.92 8.76
C TYR A 597 9.34 6.47 7.37
N ALA A 598 8.61 7.47 6.88
CA ALA A 598 8.92 8.16 5.63
C ALA A 598 10.34 8.73 5.65
N SER A 599 10.77 9.36 6.75
CA SER A 599 12.15 9.83 6.91
C SER A 599 13.17 8.71 6.84
N LEU A 600 12.87 7.56 7.43
CA LEU A 600 13.71 6.38 7.40
C LEU A 600 13.81 5.74 6.01
N LEU A 601 12.78 5.88 5.19
CA LEU A 601 12.80 5.47 3.79
C LEU A 601 13.45 6.51 2.86
N GLY A 602 13.85 7.67 3.36
CA GLY A 602 14.31 8.78 2.50
C GLY A 602 13.18 9.48 1.73
N ALA A 603 11.93 9.29 2.14
CA ALA A 603 10.78 10.02 1.62
C ALA A 603 10.61 11.38 2.33
N ASP A 604 10.52 12.43 1.54
CA ASP A 604 10.27 13.80 1.99
C ASP A 604 8.77 14.14 2.07
N THR A 605 7.95 13.32 1.41
CA THR A 605 6.52 13.58 1.22
C THR A 605 5.66 12.39 1.68
N LEU A 606 4.49 12.68 2.21
CA LEU A 606 3.40 11.72 2.43
C LEU A 606 2.31 11.93 1.39
N LEU A 607 1.83 10.87 0.78
CA LEU A 607 0.64 10.90 -0.06
C LEU A 607 -0.47 10.17 0.68
N VAL A 608 -1.55 10.91 1.00
CA VAL A 608 -2.65 10.40 1.82
C VAL A 608 -3.97 10.70 1.16
N ASP A 609 -4.78 9.68 0.94
CA ASP A 609 -6.12 9.85 0.39
C ASP A 609 -7.03 10.48 1.45
N ALA A 610 -7.57 11.67 1.17
CA ALA A 610 -8.46 12.39 2.08
C ALA A 610 -9.93 11.96 1.94
N ASN A 611 -10.23 11.13 0.94
CA ASN A 611 -11.49 10.42 0.80
C ASN A 611 -11.28 9.03 0.22
N GLU A 612 -11.93 8.03 0.82
CA GLU A 612 -11.86 6.63 0.39
C GLU A 612 -13.16 5.90 0.78
N GLY A 613 -13.72 5.08 -0.12
CA GLY A 613 -14.88 4.22 0.19
C GLY A 613 -16.10 4.96 0.75
N GLY A 614 -16.30 6.22 0.34
CA GLY A 614 -17.36 7.11 0.83
C GLY A 614 -17.10 7.79 2.20
N LYS A 615 -15.92 7.63 2.82
CA LYS A 615 -15.46 8.37 4.01
C LYS A 615 -14.65 9.59 3.60
N THR A 616 -14.77 10.70 4.33
CA THR A 616 -13.99 11.93 4.05
C THR A 616 -13.44 12.59 5.30
N TRP A 617 -12.19 13.03 5.21
CA TRP A 617 -11.42 13.58 6.34
C TRP A 617 -11.55 15.10 6.50
N PHE A 618 -12.43 15.69 5.70
CA PHE A 618 -12.72 17.12 5.69
C PHE A 618 -14.22 17.35 5.50
N LYS A 619 -14.69 18.55 5.89
CA LYS A 619 -16.07 18.98 5.67
C LYS A 619 -16.22 19.43 4.21
N THR A 620 -17.25 18.97 3.51
CA THR A 620 -17.53 19.36 2.12
C THR A 620 -19.02 19.58 1.91
N ASN A 621 -19.36 20.43 0.94
CA ASN A 621 -20.74 20.64 0.51
C ASN A 621 -21.09 19.80 -0.74
N GLN A 622 -20.11 19.10 -1.32
CA GLN A 622 -20.27 18.40 -2.60
C GLN A 622 -20.90 17.00 -2.45
N TYR A 623 -20.79 16.37 -1.28
CA TYR A 623 -21.35 15.04 -1.03
C TYR A 623 -21.57 14.79 0.47
N ALA A 624 -22.45 13.83 0.79
CA ALA A 624 -22.66 13.33 2.14
C ALA A 624 -21.73 12.12 2.38
N PRO A 625 -20.90 12.11 3.44
CA PRO A 625 -20.06 10.96 3.76
C PRO A 625 -20.93 9.79 4.19
N THR A 626 -20.61 8.61 3.69
CA THR A 626 -21.38 7.36 3.93
C THR A 626 -21.08 6.68 5.25
N ARG A 627 -19.95 7.03 5.87
CA ARG A 627 -19.50 6.46 7.14
C ARG A 627 -18.73 7.52 7.90
N CYS A 628 -19.38 8.21 8.84
CA CYS A 628 -18.67 8.92 9.90
C CYS A 628 -18.95 8.21 11.22
N SER A 629 -17.97 7.44 11.69
CA SER A 629 -18.05 6.75 12.97
C SER A 629 -18.13 7.75 14.13
N HIS A 630 -17.46 8.90 13.99
CA HIS A 630 -17.34 9.92 15.02
C HIS A 630 -17.41 11.35 14.47
N ARG A 631 -17.77 12.31 15.34
CA ARG A 631 -18.00 13.73 14.99
C ARG A 631 -16.78 14.43 14.36
N HIS A 632 -15.58 14.03 14.76
CA HIS A 632 -14.31 14.69 14.40
C HIS A 632 -13.56 14.01 13.26
N GLU A 633 -14.16 13.00 12.61
CA GLU A 633 -13.57 12.36 11.41
C GLU A 633 -13.33 13.40 10.29
N ARG A 634 -14.18 14.42 10.21
CA ARG A 634 -14.06 15.55 9.26
C ARG A 634 -12.98 16.58 9.62
N ASP A 635 -12.29 16.42 10.74
CA ASP A 635 -11.18 17.26 11.17
C ASP A 635 -9.83 16.52 11.03
N GLN A 636 -9.81 15.26 10.58
CA GLN A 636 -8.60 14.44 10.47
C GLN A 636 -7.56 15.02 9.52
N LEU A 637 -7.98 15.60 8.39
CA LEU A 637 -7.06 16.23 7.43
C LEU A 637 -6.32 17.41 8.08
N GLU A 638 -7.03 18.24 8.87
CA GLU A 638 -6.44 19.39 9.57
C GLU A 638 -5.40 18.94 10.61
N ILE A 639 -5.71 17.90 11.38
CA ILE A 639 -4.80 17.32 12.37
C ILE A 639 -3.54 16.79 11.67
N LEU A 640 -3.72 16.04 10.58
CA LEU A 640 -2.61 15.46 9.82
C LEU A 640 -1.69 16.55 9.26
N LEU A 641 -2.26 17.56 8.59
CA LEU A 641 -1.48 18.66 8.00
C LEU A 641 -0.77 19.49 9.08
N SER A 642 -1.45 19.77 10.20
CA SER A 642 -0.84 20.50 11.32
C SER A 642 0.33 19.75 11.95
N LEU A 643 0.23 18.42 12.07
CA LEU A 643 1.34 17.59 12.56
C LEU A 643 2.46 17.47 11.53
N ALA A 644 2.15 17.28 10.25
CA ALA A 644 3.14 17.20 9.19
C ALA A 644 3.94 18.52 9.06
N ASP A 645 3.29 19.67 9.22
CA ASP A 645 3.95 20.99 9.31
C ASP A 645 5.01 21.05 10.42
N ARG A 646 4.73 20.40 11.57
CA ARG A 646 5.64 20.38 12.73
C ARG A 646 6.74 19.36 12.59
N LEU A 647 6.47 18.25 11.90
CA LEU A 647 7.42 17.18 11.61
C LEU A 647 8.21 17.44 10.31
N GLU A 648 8.07 18.63 9.73
CA GLU A 648 8.75 19.07 8.50
C GLU A 648 8.55 18.10 7.32
N LYS A 649 7.34 17.51 7.22
CA LYS A 649 6.96 16.61 6.12
C LYS A 649 6.02 17.30 5.15
N ARG A 650 6.24 17.06 3.85
CA ARG A 650 5.33 17.50 2.80
C ARG A 650 4.16 16.53 2.70
N VAL A 651 2.99 17.02 2.28
CA VAL A 651 1.77 16.22 2.14
C VAL A 651 1.13 16.47 0.77
N VAL A 652 0.95 15.41 0.00
CA VAL A 652 0.08 15.38 -1.18
C VAL A 652 -1.24 14.76 -0.76
N VAL A 653 -2.33 15.49 -1.01
CA VAL A 653 -3.68 15.05 -0.63
C VAL A 653 -4.32 14.32 -1.80
N GLY A 654 -4.56 13.04 -1.63
CA GLY A 654 -5.23 12.20 -2.62
C GLY A 654 -6.74 12.37 -2.61
N LEU A 655 -7.34 12.37 -3.79
CA LEU A 655 -8.78 12.38 -3.99
C LEU A 655 -9.21 11.18 -4.83
N ASP A 656 -10.07 10.34 -4.24
CA ASP A 656 -10.71 9.25 -4.96
C ASP A 656 -11.81 9.81 -5.89
N THR A 657 -11.65 9.53 -7.19
CA THR A 657 -12.55 9.97 -8.25
C THR A 657 -13.76 9.04 -8.45
N VAL A 658 -13.74 7.83 -7.89
CA VAL A 658 -14.77 6.78 -8.07
C VAL A 658 -15.98 7.01 -7.15
N MET A 659 -15.95 8.07 -6.35
CA MET A 659 -17.01 8.39 -5.40
C MET A 659 -18.38 8.59 -6.08
N PRO A 660 -19.45 8.16 -5.40
CA PRO A 660 -20.74 7.89 -5.99
C PRO A 660 -21.55 9.17 -6.13
N ILE A 661 -21.46 9.77 -7.30
CA ILE A 661 -22.49 10.68 -7.76
C ILE A 661 -23.15 9.97 -8.94
N ASP A 662 -24.42 9.59 -8.83
CA ASP A 662 -25.25 9.10 -9.96
C ASP A 662 -25.56 10.23 -10.96
N ALA A 663 -24.59 11.11 -11.18
CA ALA A 663 -24.69 12.27 -12.03
C ALA A 663 -24.15 11.98 -13.43
N ASN A 664 -24.65 12.76 -14.40
CA ASN A 664 -24.11 12.78 -15.75
C ASN A 664 -22.59 13.04 -15.72
N PRO A 665 -21.77 12.46 -16.61
CA PRO A 665 -20.34 12.74 -16.73
C PRO A 665 -19.94 14.21 -16.60
N ASN A 666 -20.74 15.16 -17.12
CA ASN A 666 -20.48 16.60 -16.99
C ASN A 666 -20.57 17.11 -15.54
N GLU A 667 -21.53 16.60 -14.77
CA GLU A 667 -21.75 16.98 -13.37
C GLU A 667 -20.71 16.33 -12.45
N LYS A 668 -20.29 15.09 -12.74
CA LYS A 668 -19.16 14.44 -12.06
C LYS A 668 -17.88 15.29 -12.17
N GLN A 669 -17.61 15.81 -13.37
CA GLN A 669 -16.46 16.65 -13.65
C GLN A 669 -16.50 17.98 -12.87
N ARG A 670 -17.65 18.67 -12.89
CA ARG A 670 -17.83 19.92 -12.11
C ARG A 670 -17.69 19.68 -10.61
N SER A 671 -18.21 18.56 -10.11
CA SER A 671 -18.14 18.18 -8.71
C SER A 671 -16.70 17.88 -8.28
N LEU A 672 -15.91 17.20 -9.11
CA LEU A 672 -14.49 16.93 -8.84
C LEU A 672 -13.66 18.22 -8.78
N VAL A 673 -13.89 19.16 -9.71
CA VAL A 673 -13.22 20.47 -9.70
C VAL A 673 -13.61 21.28 -8.47
N ALA A 674 -14.90 21.32 -8.12
CA ALA A 674 -15.40 22.00 -6.93
C ALA A 674 -14.84 21.40 -5.64
N LEU A 675 -14.77 20.07 -5.58
CA LEU A 675 -14.18 19.33 -4.47
C LEU A 675 -12.69 19.67 -4.30
N THR A 676 -11.94 19.58 -5.39
CA THR A 676 -10.51 19.94 -5.41
C THR A 676 -10.32 21.34 -4.87
N LYS A 677 -11.14 22.31 -5.30
CA LYS A 677 -11.08 23.69 -4.82
C LYS A 677 -11.31 23.80 -3.31
N GLU A 678 -12.24 23.04 -2.75
CA GLU A 678 -12.49 23.01 -1.30
C GLU A 678 -11.29 22.45 -0.52
N VAL A 679 -10.70 21.36 -1.00
CA VAL A 679 -9.55 20.69 -0.38
C VAL A 679 -8.30 21.57 -0.47
N VAL A 680 -8.03 22.13 -1.64
CA VAL A 680 -6.89 23.05 -1.86
C VAL A 680 -7.04 24.28 -0.98
N LYS A 681 -8.24 24.90 -0.91
CA LYS A 681 -8.47 26.08 -0.06
C LYS A 681 -8.13 25.83 1.42
N ARG A 682 -8.45 24.65 1.94
CA ARG A 682 -8.12 24.26 3.32
C ARG A 682 -6.63 24.01 3.48
N SER A 683 -6.07 23.20 2.59
CA SER A 683 -4.70 22.71 2.68
C SER A 683 -3.66 23.80 2.44
N LEU A 684 -3.98 24.83 1.63
CA LEU A 684 -3.09 25.97 1.35
C LEU A 684 -2.71 26.80 2.59
N SER A 685 -3.43 26.66 3.70
CA SER A 685 -3.05 27.32 4.96
C SER A 685 -1.84 26.67 5.64
N HIS A 686 -1.53 25.43 5.26
CA HIS A 686 -0.41 24.64 5.76
C HIS A 686 0.81 24.73 4.83
N ARG A 687 2.01 24.77 5.40
CA ARG A 687 3.26 24.86 4.62
C ARG A 687 3.67 23.53 4.02
N CYS A 688 3.25 22.43 4.63
CA CYS A 688 3.49 21.07 4.19
C CYS A 688 2.73 20.71 2.92
N PHE A 689 1.64 21.43 2.59
CA PHE A 689 0.81 21.07 1.45
C PHE A 689 1.57 21.20 0.13
N ALA A 690 1.81 20.06 -0.51
CA ALA A 690 2.66 19.94 -1.67
C ALA A 690 1.90 19.65 -2.97
N GLY A 691 0.67 19.15 -2.90
CA GLY A 691 -0.07 18.76 -4.10
C GLY A 691 -1.40 18.07 -3.86
N ILE A 692 -2.09 17.81 -4.97
CA ILE A 692 -3.24 16.92 -5.06
C ILE A 692 -2.84 15.68 -5.85
N TRP A 693 -3.30 14.51 -5.40
CA TRP A 693 -3.23 13.26 -6.15
C TRP A 693 -4.64 12.88 -6.63
N LEU A 694 -4.77 12.49 -7.89
CA LEU A 694 -6.01 11.95 -8.43
C LEU A 694 -5.79 10.48 -8.80
N SER A 695 -6.45 9.59 -8.08
CA SER A 695 -6.48 8.17 -8.45
C SER A 695 -7.53 7.98 -9.55
N CYS A 696 -7.11 7.71 -10.78
CA CYS A 696 -8.01 7.15 -11.79
C CYS A 696 -8.17 5.68 -11.44
N GLY A 697 -9.27 5.33 -10.77
CA GLY A 697 -9.48 4.06 -10.08
C GLY A 697 -9.02 2.81 -10.85
N GLN A 698 -8.27 1.93 -10.18
CA GLN A 698 -7.77 0.68 -10.74
C GLN A 698 -8.86 -0.36 -11.01
N ASN A 699 -10.06 -0.16 -10.45
CA ASN A 699 -11.20 -1.06 -10.64
C ASN A 699 -11.97 -0.83 -11.95
N ASP A 700 -11.68 0.26 -12.67
CA ASP A 700 -11.93 0.25 -14.09
C ASP A 700 -10.73 -0.48 -14.71
N GLN A 701 -10.84 -1.81 -14.82
CA GLN A 701 -10.31 -2.42 -16.03
C GLN A 701 -10.72 -1.48 -17.16
N PRO A 702 -9.80 -1.07 -18.07
CA PRO A 702 -10.24 -0.32 -19.22
C PRO A 702 -11.42 -1.10 -19.75
N LYS A 703 -12.58 -0.45 -19.90
CA LYS A 703 -13.73 -1.03 -20.60
C LYS A 703 -13.26 -1.26 -22.04
N SER A 704 -12.36 -2.22 -22.22
CA SER A 704 -11.54 -2.42 -23.41
C SER A 704 -12.39 -3.04 -24.51
N LEU A 705 -13.52 -3.65 -24.13
CA LEU A 705 -14.55 -4.06 -25.06
C LEU A 705 -15.41 -2.92 -25.61
N ASP A 706 -15.55 -1.78 -24.91
CA ASP A 706 -16.37 -0.65 -25.39
C ASP A 706 -15.53 0.51 -25.96
N GLN A 707 -14.35 0.81 -25.41
CA GLN A 707 -13.46 1.83 -25.97
C GLN A 707 -12.90 1.46 -27.36
N ALA A 708 -12.68 0.16 -27.62
CA ALA A 708 -12.27 -0.32 -28.93
C ALA A 708 -13.36 -0.19 -30.01
N ARG A 709 -14.61 0.10 -29.62
CA ARG A 709 -15.76 0.31 -30.53
C ARG A 709 -16.03 1.79 -30.82
N LEU A 710 -15.40 2.70 -30.10
CA LEU A 710 -15.51 4.14 -30.36
C LEU A 710 -14.71 4.51 -31.60
N SER A 711 -15.23 5.44 -32.39
CA SER A 711 -14.49 6.04 -33.50
C SER A 711 -13.24 6.78 -32.98
N GLU A 712 -12.21 6.92 -33.81
CA GLU A 712 -10.99 7.67 -33.44
C GLU A 712 -11.29 9.11 -32.99
N ASP A 713 -12.33 9.73 -33.57
CA ASP A 713 -12.80 11.08 -33.22
C ASP A 713 -13.44 11.14 -31.83
N GLU A 714 -14.27 10.15 -31.46
CA GLU A 714 -14.85 10.06 -30.11
C GLU A 714 -13.78 9.81 -29.06
N GLN A 715 -12.80 8.95 -29.36
CA GLN A 715 -11.65 8.74 -28.48
C GLN A 715 -10.82 10.03 -28.33
N ARG A 716 -10.68 10.81 -29.39
CA ARG A 716 -9.98 12.10 -29.35
C ARG A 716 -10.74 13.13 -28.51
N GLN A 717 -12.05 13.22 -28.68
CA GLN A 717 -12.89 14.13 -27.91
C GLN A 717 -12.89 13.77 -26.42
N ASP A 718 -12.91 12.49 -26.06
CA ASP A 718 -12.82 12.04 -24.67
C ASP A 718 -11.45 12.39 -24.05
N ARG A 719 -10.34 12.21 -24.80
CA ARG A 719 -8.99 12.62 -24.35
C ARG A 719 -8.88 14.12 -24.13
N ASP A 720 -9.35 14.94 -25.08
CA ASP A 720 -9.32 16.40 -24.96
C ASP A 720 -10.16 16.88 -23.78
N ARG A 721 -11.28 16.19 -23.51
CA ARG A 721 -12.12 16.44 -22.34
C ARG A 721 -11.42 16.06 -21.03
N GLN A 722 -10.74 14.91 -20.98
CA GLN A 722 -9.91 14.50 -19.83
C GLN A 722 -8.79 15.51 -19.56
N ARG A 723 -8.13 15.99 -20.60
CA ARG A 723 -7.11 17.06 -20.52
C ARG A 723 -7.64 18.34 -19.92
N ALA A 724 -8.77 18.85 -20.42
CA ALA A 724 -9.38 20.07 -19.93
C ALA A 724 -9.73 20.00 -18.43
N ILE A 725 -10.07 18.82 -17.92
CA ILE A 725 -10.35 18.63 -16.49
C ILE A 725 -9.08 18.73 -15.66
N TYR A 726 -8.01 18.03 -16.06
CA TYR A 726 -6.74 18.10 -15.34
C TYR A 726 -6.17 19.51 -15.35
N ASP A 727 -6.28 20.23 -16.48
CA ASP A 727 -5.87 21.64 -16.56
C ASP A 727 -6.71 22.52 -15.60
N ALA A 728 -8.03 22.34 -15.55
CA ALA A 728 -8.90 23.09 -14.63
C ALA A 728 -8.60 22.82 -13.14
N ILE A 729 -8.22 21.58 -12.80
CA ILE A 729 -7.79 21.19 -11.44
C ILE A 729 -6.42 21.79 -11.13
N ALA A 730 -5.48 21.75 -12.07
CA ALA A 730 -4.15 22.32 -11.93
C ALA A 730 -4.21 23.85 -11.72
N GLU A 731 -5.14 24.55 -12.38
CA GLU A 731 -5.39 25.97 -12.14
C GLU A 731 -5.79 26.26 -10.68
N GLN A 732 -6.52 25.36 -10.02
CA GLN A 732 -6.85 25.52 -8.60
C GLN A 732 -5.62 25.47 -7.69
N CYS A 733 -4.56 24.76 -8.11
CA CYS A 733 -3.32 24.62 -7.34
C CYS A 733 -2.42 25.88 -7.38
N GLN A 734 -2.85 26.94 -8.08
CA GLN A 734 -2.19 28.26 -8.15
C GLN A 734 -0.69 28.22 -8.53
N GLY A 735 -0.23 27.15 -9.18
CA GLY A 735 1.17 26.93 -9.52
C GLY A 735 2.11 26.73 -8.32
N LYS A 736 1.59 26.61 -7.10
CA LYS A 736 2.37 26.38 -5.87
C LYS A 736 2.42 24.92 -5.44
N SER A 737 1.53 24.09 -5.98
CA SER A 737 1.35 22.70 -5.58
C SER A 737 1.26 21.81 -6.83
N LEU A 738 1.71 20.56 -6.72
CA LEU A 738 1.70 19.58 -7.81
C LEU A 738 0.32 18.94 -7.99
N LEU A 739 -0.08 18.63 -9.22
CA LEU A 739 -1.19 17.74 -9.53
C LEU A 739 -0.63 16.43 -10.04
N LEU A 740 -0.67 15.40 -9.22
CA LEU A 740 -0.27 14.06 -9.60
C LEU A 740 -1.50 13.30 -10.13
N VAL A 741 -1.36 12.63 -11.26
CA VAL A 741 -2.46 11.88 -11.89
C VAL A 741 -2.02 10.44 -12.09
N ASP A 742 -2.66 9.50 -11.40
CA ASP A 742 -2.48 8.07 -11.65
C ASP A 742 -3.10 7.74 -13.00
N LEU A 743 -2.30 7.27 -13.96
CA LEU A 743 -2.81 6.93 -15.28
C LEU A 743 -2.60 5.45 -15.57
N PRO A 744 -3.58 4.77 -16.21
CA PRO A 744 -3.40 3.39 -16.61
C PRO A 744 -2.33 3.26 -17.68
N ASP A 745 -1.74 2.07 -17.83
CA ASP A 745 -0.68 1.81 -18.82
C ASP A 745 -1.11 2.18 -20.25
N SER A 746 -2.38 2.00 -20.59
CA SER A 746 -2.94 2.39 -21.90
C SER A 746 -2.86 3.89 -22.19
N ALA A 747 -2.72 4.75 -21.19
CA ALA A 747 -2.59 6.19 -21.36
C ALA A 747 -1.21 6.60 -21.90
N PHE A 748 -0.20 5.74 -21.75
CA PHE A 748 1.19 5.99 -22.16
C PHE A 748 1.59 5.25 -23.43
N VAL A 749 0.98 4.10 -23.72
CA VAL A 749 1.40 3.24 -24.84
C VAL A 749 0.70 3.65 -26.14
N ASN A 750 1.48 3.90 -27.18
CA ASN A 750 0.98 4.13 -28.53
C ASN A 750 1.18 2.87 -29.40
N ARG A 751 0.14 2.04 -29.57
CA ARG A 751 0.18 0.90 -30.52
C ARG A 751 -0.41 1.21 -31.89
N SER A 752 -1.22 2.28 -32.03
CA SER A 752 -1.84 2.68 -33.30
C SER A 752 -2.66 3.99 -33.23
N GLY A 753 -2.51 4.84 -32.19
CA GLY A 753 -3.36 6.03 -32.00
C GLY A 753 -2.82 7.04 -30.99
N PRO A 754 -3.43 8.23 -30.83
CA PRO A 754 -2.95 9.26 -29.91
C PRO A 754 -3.08 8.82 -28.45
N CYS A 755 -1.98 8.81 -27.70
CA CYS A 755 -1.96 8.59 -26.25
C CYS A 755 -2.49 9.83 -25.50
N LEU A 756 -2.93 9.65 -24.24
CA LEU A 756 -3.33 10.78 -23.39
C LEU A 756 -2.11 11.63 -23.00
N VAL A 757 -0.98 10.98 -22.77
CA VAL A 757 0.30 11.62 -22.43
C VAL A 757 1.27 11.48 -23.60
N ASP A 758 1.59 12.59 -24.26
CA ASP A 758 2.56 12.66 -25.35
C ASP A 758 3.62 13.74 -25.06
N LYS A 759 4.57 13.95 -25.99
CA LYS A 759 5.60 15.00 -25.84
C LYS A 759 5.03 16.42 -25.75
N SER A 760 3.78 16.65 -26.17
CA SER A 760 3.09 17.94 -26.05
C SER A 760 2.42 18.12 -24.69
N TRP A 761 2.40 17.08 -23.87
CA TRP A 761 1.86 17.06 -22.52
C TRP A 761 2.99 17.08 -21.48
N PRO A 762 3.08 18.09 -20.59
CA PRO A 762 2.33 19.32 -20.48
C PRO A 762 3.17 20.50 -21.02
N ASN A 763 3.40 20.58 -22.33
CA ASN A 763 4.30 21.59 -22.91
C ASN A 763 3.71 23.01 -22.97
N HIS A 764 2.44 23.23 -22.58
CA HIS A 764 1.79 24.53 -22.80
C HIS A 764 2.10 25.61 -21.77
N SER A 765 2.77 25.30 -20.66
CA SER A 765 3.44 26.34 -19.87
C SER A 765 4.45 25.73 -18.92
N ARG A 766 5.58 26.41 -18.73
CA ARG A 766 6.50 26.23 -17.58
C ARG A 766 5.82 26.45 -16.21
N ARG A 767 4.49 26.55 -16.17
CA ARG A 767 3.62 26.73 -15.00
C ARG A 767 2.66 25.56 -14.77
N SER A 768 2.61 24.58 -15.68
CA SER A 768 1.77 23.40 -15.48
C SER A 768 2.40 22.53 -14.39
N CYS A 769 1.65 22.33 -13.31
CA CYS A 769 2.06 21.55 -12.14
C CYS A 769 1.65 20.07 -12.25
N ILE A 770 1.24 19.63 -13.44
CA ILE A 770 0.68 18.31 -13.70
C ILE A 770 1.80 17.31 -13.95
N VAL A 771 1.83 16.22 -13.18
CA VAL A 771 2.76 15.11 -13.34
C VAL A 771 1.95 13.82 -13.53
N PRO A 772 1.89 13.26 -14.74
CA PRO A 772 1.32 11.93 -14.95
C PRO A 772 2.22 10.89 -14.28
N VAL A 773 1.63 9.98 -13.52
CA VAL A 773 2.35 8.95 -12.78
C VAL A 773 2.09 7.59 -13.41
N ALA A 774 3.17 6.93 -13.83
CA ALA A 774 3.12 5.56 -14.31
C ALA A 774 3.24 4.62 -13.11
N THR A 775 2.18 3.86 -12.83
CA THR A 775 2.16 2.84 -11.78
C THR A 775 2.88 1.57 -12.26
N GLN A 776 3.80 1.05 -11.46
CA GLN A 776 4.48 -0.22 -11.68
C GLN A 776 4.09 -1.23 -10.62
N PHE A 777 3.81 -2.44 -11.07
CA PHE A 777 3.47 -3.55 -10.21
C PHE A 777 4.65 -4.51 -10.16
N ARG A 778 5.09 -4.80 -8.93
CA ARG A 778 6.07 -5.83 -8.65
C ARG A 778 5.39 -6.88 -7.77
N GLY A 779 5.08 -8.03 -8.37
CA GLY A 779 4.59 -9.16 -7.60
C GLY A 779 5.71 -9.98 -7.00
N ALA A 780 5.43 -10.63 -5.87
CA ALA A 780 6.21 -11.82 -5.54
C ALA A 780 5.72 -12.93 -6.46
N TYR A 781 6.55 -13.24 -7.45
CA TYR A 781 6.20 -14.24 -8.43
C TYR A 781 6.13 -15.62 -7.77
N GLU A 782 5.02 -16.31 -8.01
CA GLU A 782 4.76 -17.65 -7.47
C GLU A 782 5.57 -18.73 -8.21
N CYS A 783 5.99 -18.42 -9.43
CA CYS A 783 6.70 -19.32 -10.33
C CYS A 783 7.65 -18.57 -11.26
N ILE A 784 8.60 -19.30 -11.86
CA ILE A 784 9.64 -18.76 -12.76
C ILE A 784 9.01 -18.14 -14.01
N SER A 785 7.92 -18.73 -14.51
CA SER A 785 7.20 -18.19 -15.67
C SER A 785 6.67 -16.78 -15.43
N ALA A 786 5.96 -16.57 -14.32
CA ALA A 786 5.38 -15.28 -13.97
C ALA A 786 6.45 -14.19 -13.80
N GLU A 787 7.58 -14.53 -13.20
CA GLU A 787 8.72 -13.63 -13.02
C GLU A 787 9.35 -13.20 -14.36
N MET A 788 9.65 -14.15 -15.25
CA MET A 788 10.22 -13.83 -16.56
C MET A 788 9.25 -13.02 -17.44
N GLU A 789 7.95 -13.28 -17.34
CA GLU A 789 6.95 -12.49 -18.07
C GLU A 789 6.90 -11.05 -17.54
N ALA A 790 7.01 -10.88 -16.23
CA ALA A 790 7.02 -9.58 -15.59
C ALA A 790 8.29 -8.78 -15.92
N GLU A 791 9.48 -9.38 -15.92
CA GLU A 791 10.72 -8.74 -16.41
C GLU A 791 10.56 -8.24 -17.85
N LYS A 792 10.03 -9.07 -18.74
CA LYS A 792 9.75 -8.69 -20.14
C LYS A 792 8.71 -7.59 -20.24
N ARG A 793 7.72 -7.55 -19.33
CA ARG A 793 6.69 -6.51 -19.27
C ARG A 793 7.28 -5.18 -18.79
N ILE A 794 8.11 -5.22 -17.76
CA ILE A 794 8.87 -4.09 -17.22
C ILE A 794 9.77 -3.48 -18.29
N ALA A 795 10.60 -4.28 -18.96
CA ALA A 795 11.51 -3.78 -20.00
C ALA A 795 10.77 -3.10 -21.16
N ARG A 796 9.65 -3.69 -21.60
CA ARG A 796 8.77 -3.06 -22.63
C ARG A 796 8.20 -1.74 -22.14
N LYS A 797 7.73 -1.69 -20.89
CA LYS A 797 7.12 -0.50 -20.32
C LYS A 797 8.11 0.65 -20.14
N VAL A 798 9.34 0.36 -19.71
CA VAL A 798 10.41 1.37 -19.65
C VAL A 798 10.70 1.93 -21.05
N ALA A 799 10.75 1.08 -22.07
CA ALA A 799 10.93 1.52 -23.46
C ALA A 799 9.77 2.40 -23.95
N ASP A 800 8.52 2.02 -23.65
CA ASP A 800 7.33 2.80 -24.02
C ASP A 800 7.30 4.19 -23.35
N LEU A 801 7.76 4.27 -22.09
CA LEU A 801 7.79 5.52 -21.30
C LEU A 801 8.97 6.44 -21.62
N GLN A 802 10.00 5.95 -22.31
CA GLN A 802 11.22 6.73 -22.59
C GLN A 802 10.94 8.01 -23.39
N GLY A 803 9.88 8.02 -24.20
CA GLY A 803 9.46 9.18 -24.99
C GLY A 803 9.05 10.41 -24.16
N VAL A 804 8.65 10.20 -22.90
CA VAL A 804 8.18 11.23 -21.94
C VAL A 804 9.10 11.35 -20.71
N ALA A 805 10.31 10.78 -20.78
CA ALA A 805 11.31 10.87 -19.72
C ALA A 805 11.63 12.33 -19.32
N GLY A 806 11.71 12.60 -18.01
CA GLY A 806 11.84 13.95 -17.45
C GLY A 806 10.51 14.67 -17.16
N GLN A 807 9.37 14.08 -17.49
CA GLN A 807 8.04 14.69 -17.34
C GLN A 807 7.04 13.81 -16.57
N ILE A 808 7.43 12.60 -16.19
CA ILE A 808 6.58 11.61 -15.55
C ILE A 808 6.95 11.41 -14.09
N GLY A 809 5.98 10.96 -13.29
CA GLY A 809 6.21 10.32 -12.01
C GLY A 809 6.22 8.80 -12.17
N LEU A 810 6.83 8.12 -11.21
CA LEU A 810 6.90 6.68 -11.10
C LEU A 810 6.26 6.27 -9.78
N SER A 811 5.17 5.51 -9.80
CA SER A 811 4.68 4.82 -8.61
C SER A 811 5.19 3.39 -8.66
N VAL A 812 5.82 2.93 -7.59
CA VAL A 812 6.22 1.53 -7.45
C VAL A 812 5.37 0.88 -6.37
N ARG A 813 4.68 -0.19 -6.77
CA ARG A 813 3.80 -0.99 -5.91
C ARG A 813 4.33 -2.40 -5.76
N SER A 814 4.14 -2.96 -4.57
CA SER A 814 4.23 -4.40 -4.35
C SER A 814 2.83 -5.02 -4.52
N ASP A 815 2.70 -6.10 -5.30
CA ASP A 815 1.40 -6.81 -5.45
C ASP A 815 1.05 -7.67 -4.22
N LEU A 816 1.90 -7.71 -3.19
CA LEU A 816 1.63 -8.49 -2.00
C LEU A 816 0.89 -7.69 -0.94
N ASP A 817 -0.10 -8.34 -0.32
CA ASP A 817 -0.75 -7.92 0.93
C ASP A 817 0.19 -8.01 2.16
N SER A 818 1.46 -8.43 1.98
CA SER A 818 2.50 -8.58 3.03
C SER A 818 3.75 -7.76 2.73
N GLY A 819 4.43 -7.24 3.76
CA GLY A 819 5.57 -6.33 3.62
C GLY A 819 6.77 -6.94 2.91
N LEU A 820 6.84 -6.80 1.58
CA LEU A 820 7.92 -7.35 0.77
C LEU A 820 9.20 -6.55 0.99
N ILE A 821 10.21 -7.24 1.50
CA ILE A 821 11.56 -6.71 1.65
C ILE A 821 12.45 -7.38 0.61
N ASP A 822 12.80 -6.64 -0.44
CA ASP A 822 13.52 -7.13 -1.61
C ASP A 822 14.71 -6.22 -1.92
N ARG A 823 15.94 -6.72 -1.72
CA ARG A 823 17.17 -5.96 -1.98
C ARG A 823 17.31 -5.58 -3.47
N GLY A 824 16.63 -6.28 -4.38
CA GLY A 824 16.68 -6.05 -5.83
C GLY A 824 15.95 -4.79 -6.24
N PHE A 825 15.08 -4.31 -5.36
CA PHE A 825 14.24 -3.17 -5.63
C PHE A 825 15.03 -1.87 -5.82
N ALA A 826 16.05 -1.62 -4.99
CA ALA A 826 16.86 -0.41 -5.11
C ALA A 826 17.67 -0.36 -6.42
N GLU A 827 18.28 -1.48 -6.82
CA GLU A 827 19.05 -1.59 -8.07
C GLU A 827 18.15 -1.41 -9.28
N GLU A 828 16.97 -2.05 -9.27
CA GLU A 828 15.98 -1.84 -10.31
C GLU A 828 15.54 -0.37 -10.34
N LEU A 829 15.15 0.21 -9.20
CA LEU A 829 14.75 1.61 -9.14
C LEU A 829 15.85 2.55 -9.66
N ASN A 830 17.13 2.27 -9.41
CA ASN A 830 18.25 3.03 -10.00
C ASN A 830 18.23 2.98 -11.53
N VAL A 831 17.98 1.82 -12.14
CA VAL A 831 17.85 1.68 -13.60
C VAL A 831 16.67 2.49 -14.12
N TRP A 832 15.54 2.46 -13.42
CA TRP A 832 14.35 3.21 -13.80
C TRP A 832 14.57 4.72 -13.69
N VAL A 833 15.18 5.18 -12.59
CA VAL A 833 15.54 6.58 -12.38
C VAL A 833 16.51 7.04 -13.46
N ASP A 834 17.54 6.24 -13.77
CA ASP A 834 18.46 6.54 -14.87
C ASP A 834 17.72 6.64 -16.20
N ARG A 835 16.86 5.68 -16.57
CA ARG A 835 16.21 5.66 -17.89
C ARG A 835 15.11 6.71 -18.06
N LEU A 836 14.30 6.92 -17.03
CA LEU A 836 13.08 7.73 -17.10
C LEU A 836 13.24 9.14 -16.55
N ASP A 837 14.25 9.38 -15.71
CA ASP A 837 14.48 10.67 -15.07
C ASP A 837 13.19 11.22 -14.41
N PRO A 838 12.57 10.48 -13.45
CA PRO A 838 11.23 10.80 -12.95
C PRO A 838 11.20 12.02 -12.04
N LEU A 839 10.19 12.90 -12.20
CA LEU A 839 9.98 14.08 -11.35
C LEU A 839 9.50 13.72 -9.95
N VAL A 840 8.80 12.60 -9.84
CA VAL A 840 8.19 12.10 -8.61
C VAL A 840 8.42 10.60 -8.53
N VAL A 841 8.87 10.09 -7.39
CA VAL A 841 8.88 8.65 -7.10
C VAL A 841 7.97 8.40 -5.91
N LEU A 842 6.93 7.59 -6.13
CA LEU A 842 6.00 7.15 -5.09
C LEU A 842 6.34 5.71 -4.73
N HIS A 843 6.52 5.46 -3.44
CA HIS A 843 6.61 4.13 -2.89
C HIS A 843 5.29 3.84 -2.17
N ASP A 844 4.55 2.85 -2.66
CA ASP A 844 3.27 2.48 -2.06
C ASP A 844 3.51 1.62 -0.81
N ASP A 845 3.07 2.12 0.34
CA ASP A 845 2.99 1.37 1.59
C ASP A 845 1.73 0.49 1.51
N THR A 846 1.76 -0.53 0.63
CA THR A 846 0.65 -1.49 0.54
C THR A 846 0.52 -2.31 1.82
N THR A 847 1.55 -2.29 2.66
CA THR A 847 1.71 -3.17 3.80
C THR A 847 2.17 -2.37 5.01
N MET A 848 1.37 -2.46 6.06
CA MET A 848 1.41 -1.78 7.35
C MET A 848 2.70 -1.93 8.19
N GLN A 849 3.84 -2.14 7.56
CA GLN A 849 4.95 -2.87 8.16
C GLN A 849 6.28 -2.35 7.64
N MET A 850 6.96 -1.65 8.55
CA MET A 850 8.08 -0.76 8.26
C MET A 850 9.37 -1.47 7.82
N GLY A 851 9.39 -2.06 6.63
CA GLY A 851 10.59 -2.64 6.03
C GLY A 851 11.66 -1.58 5.82
N LEU A 852 12.90 -1.86 6.23
CA LEU A 852 14.02 -0.93 6.05
C LEU A 852 14.96 -1.48 4.99
N GLN A 853 14.93 -0.87 3.80
CA GLN A 853 15.87 -1.15 2.72
C GLN A 853 16.84 0.02 2.58
N ASP A 854 18.09 -0.17 3.03
CA ASP A 854 19.12 0.88 2.95
C ASP A 854 19.37 1.35 1.52
N GLY A 855 19.33 0.42 0.55
CA GLY A 855 19.43 0.76 -0.87
C GLY A 855 18.32 1.70 -1.32
N LEU A 856 17.07 1.42 -0.94
CA LEU A 856 15.91 2.25 -1.31
C LEU A 856 16.04 3.65 -0.71
N ARG A 857 16.40 3.76 0.57
CA ARG A 857 16.63 5.05 1.23
C ARG A 857 17.65 5.91 0.48
N LYS A 858 18.79 5.32 0.11
CA LYS A 858 19.82 6.02 -0.67
C LYS A 858 19.27 6.48 -2.03
N THR A 859 18.56 5.61 -2.74
CA THR A 859 17.96 5.94 -4.04
C THR A 859 16.93 7.06 -3.93
N MET A 860 16.03 7.03 -2.93
CA MET A 860 15.02 8.08 -2.72
C MET A 860 15.69 9.43 -2.38
N ASN A 861 16.66 9.45 -1.46
CA ASN A 861 17.42 10.66 -1.16
C ASN A 861 18.12 11.25 -2.40
N ARG A 862 18.69 10.39 -3.25
CA ARG A 862 19.34 10.81 -4.52
C ARG A 862 18.31 11.37 -5.50
N VAL A 863 17.15 10.74 -5.65
CA VAL A 863 16.06 11.25 -6.52
C VAL A 863 15.57 12.62 -6.07
N ALA A 864 15.34 12.80 -4.76
CA ALA A 864 14.89 14.07 -4.20
C ALA A 864 15.87 15.23 -4.48
N ALA A 865 17.17 14.92 -4.61
CA ALA A 865 18.22 15.89 -4.87
C ALA A 865 18.58 16.07 -6.37
N LEU A 866 17.91 15.37 -7.29
CA LEU A 866 18.09 15.59 -8.73
C LEU A 866 17.47 16.92 -9.18
N THR A 867 17.99 17.46 -10.29
CA THR A 867 17.49 18.72 -10.84
C THR A 867 16.08 18.57 -11.41
N MET A 868 15.24 19.60 -11.30
CA MET A 868 13.89 19.61 -11.90
C MET A 868 13.88 19.55 -13.42
N GLN A 869 14.92 20.06 -14.06
CA GLN A 869 15.04 19.96 -15.51
C GLN A 869 15.46 18.55 -15.87
N LYS A 870 15.07 18.13 -17.08
CA LYS A 870 15.53 16.87 -17.64
C LYS A 870 17.06 16.86 -17.68
N MET A 871 17.65 15.82 -17.12
CA MET A 871 19.09 15.62 -17.12
C MET A 871 19.56 15.30 -18.54
N ASN A 872 20.69 15.88 -18.95
CA ASN A 872 21.30 15.66 -20.24
C ASN A 872 22.33 14.53 -20.13
N GLU A 873 22.36 13.64 -21.12
CA GLU A 873 23.38 12.60 -21.19
C GLU A 873 24.74 13.18 -21.57
N PHE A 874 25.79 12.83 -20.82
CA PHE A 874 27.16 13.14 -21.17
C PHE A 874 27.80 11.90 -21.78
N ALA A 875 27.72 11.77 -23.11
CA ALA A 875 28.30 10.62 -23.81
C ALA A 875 29.82 10.53 -23.58
N SER A 876 30.33 9.32 -23.32
CA SER A 876 31.77 9.06 -23.32
C SER A 876 32.29 8.82 -24.74
N PRO A 877 33.48 9.31 -25.10
CA PRO A 877 34.17 8.91 -26.33
C PRO A 877 34.75 7.48 -26.26
N ASP A 878 34.80 6.86 -25.08
CA ASP A 878 35.38 5.53 -24.88
C ASP A 878 34.34 4.41 -25.01
N PRO A 879 34.49 3.45 -25.94
CA PRO A 879 33.58 2.30 -26.05
C PRO A 879 33.58 1.38 -24.81
N VAL A 880 34.64 1.38 -23.99
CA VAL A 880 34.69 0.63 -22.72
C VAL A 880 33.72 1.23 -21.69
N ALA A 881 33.41 2.52 -21.83
CA ALA A 881 32.62 3.27 -20.87
C ALA A 881 31.10 3.06 -20.95
N GLN A 882 30.63 2.23 -21.88
CA GLN A 882 29.20 1.98 -22.12
C GLN A 882 28.48 1.21 -20.99
N THR A 883 29.22 0.76 -19.98
CA THR A 883 28.66 0.12 -18.77
C THR A 883 28.29 1.11 -17.67
N VAL A 884 28.69 2.38 -17.81
CA VAL A 884 28.38 3.47 -16.90
C VAL A 884 27.61 4.54 -17.67
N HIS A 885 26.56 5.08 -17.07
CA HIS A 885 25.85 6.23 -17.59
C HIS A 885 26.19 7.46 -16.75
N LEU A 886 26.54 8.55 -17.41
CA LEU A 886 26.80 9.82 -16.75
C LEU A 886 25.87 10.88 -17.33
N LYS A 887 25.05 11.48 -16.47
CA LYS A 887 24.11 12.54 -16.83
C LYS A 887 24.40 13.78 -16.02
N TRP A 888 24.06 14.94 -16.57
CA TRP A 888 24.28 16.22 -15.93
C TRP A 888 23.06 17.13 -16.02
N GLY A 889 22.91 18.00 -15.03
CA GLY A 889 21.93 19.06 -14.96
C GLY A 889 22.51 20.27 -14.25
N VAL A 890 21.80 21.40 -14.31
CA VAL A 890 22.18 22.62 -13.60
C VAL A 890 21.04 23.04 -12.70
N GLU A 891 21.34 23.26 -11.43
CA GLU A 891 20.39 23.70 -10.42
C GLU A 891 20.99 24.81 -9.57
N ASN A 892 20.31 25.96 -9.49
CA ASN A 892 20.80 27.13 -8.75
C ASN A 892 22.23 27.56 -9.13
N GLN A 893 22.59 27.41 -10.40
CA GLN A 893 23.95 27.62 -10.92
C GLN A 893 24.99 26.64 -10.38
N HIS A 894 24.61 25.55 -9.72
CA HIS A 894 25.50 24.43 -9.42
C HIS A 894 25.32 23.33 -10.47
N LEU A 895 26.41 22.66 -10.78
CA LEU A 895 26.41 21.51 -11.68
C LEU A 895 26.09 20.26 -10.86
N VAL A 896 25.13 19.47 -11.34
CA VAL A 896 24.70 18.21 -10.71
C VAL A 896 25.00 17.08 -11.67
N LEU A 897 25.67 16.03 -11.20
CA LEU A 897 26.01 14.83 -11.96
C LEU A 897 25.36 13.60 -11.35
N LEU A 898 24.65 12.85 -12.19
CA LEU A 898 24.15 11.53 -11.88
C LEU A 898 25.05 10.51 -12.58
N VAL A 899 25.71 9.66 -11.80
CA VAL A 899 26.60 8.62 -12.33
C VAL A 899 26.05 7.25 -11.93
N THR A 900 25.69 6.43 -12.91
CA THR A 900 25.03 5.14 -12.70
C THR A 900 25.86 4.02 -13.29
N ASN A 901 26.22 3.03 -12.49
CA ASN A 901 26.84 1.81 -12.97
C ASN A 901 25.76 0.79 -13.36
N GLN A 902 25.66 0.46 -14.65
CA GLN A 902 24.71 -0.53 -15.16
C GLN A 902 25.30 -1.94 -15.23
N SER A 903 26.52 -2.15 -14.74
CA SER A 903 27.18 -3.46 -14.78
C SER A 903 27.09 -4.22 -13.45
N PRO A 904 27.17 -5.56 -13.50
CA PRO A 904 27.23 -6.38 -12.30
C PRO A 904 28.60 -6.35 -11.63
N TRP A 905 29.55 -5.51 -12.05
CA TRP A 905 30.84 -5.38 -11.37
C TRP A 905 31.09 -3.93 -10.94
N PRO A 906 31.91 -3.70 -9.92
CA PRO A 906 32.30 -2.36 -9.53
C PRO A 906 33.12 -1.67 -10.64
N SER A 907 32.86 -0.39 -10.85
CA SER A 907 33.50 0.44 -11.88
C SER A 907 34.14 1.69 -11.25
N SER A 908 35.27 2.14 -11.80
CA SER A 908 35.90 3.43 -11.47
C SER A 908 35.71 4.39 -12.64
N VAL A 909 35.22 5.58 -12.35
CA VAL A 909 34.95 6.64 -13.32
C VAL A 909 35.94 7.77 -13.09
N GLN A 910 36.70 8.13 -14.12
CA GLN A 910 37.57 9.29 -14.10
C GLN A 910 36.93 10.42 -14.89
N LEU A 911 36.52 11.47 -14.18
CA LEU A 911 35.97 12.70 -14.75
C LEU A 911 37.05 13.77 -14.82
N ARG A 912 37.37 14.24 -16.01
CA ARG A 912 38.30 15.35 -16.24
C ARG A 912 37.52 16.62 -16.58
N CYS A 913 37.63 17.62 -15.71
CA CYS A 913 37.03 18.93 -15.87
C CYS A 913 38.03 19.90 -16.53
N ARG A 914 37.52 20.90 -17.27
CA ARG A 914 38.35 21.94 -17.92
C ARG A 914 38.96 22.91 -16.92
N LYS A 915 38.35 23.04 -15.75
CA LYS A 915 38.85 23.74 -14.57
C LYS A 915 38.63 22.88 -13.33
N ALA A 916 39.29 23.23 -12.23
CA ALA A 916 39.13 22.51 -10.98
C ALA A 916 37.70 22.70 -10.45
N ILE A 917 37.03 21.60 -10.10
CA ILE A 917 35.69 21.60 -9.50
C ILE A 917 35.76 20.75 -8.25
N GLU A 918 35.35 21.32 -7.13
CA GLU A 918 35.15 20.56 -5.91
C GLU A 918 33.76 19.92 -5.94
N TRP A 919 33.71 18.60 -5.76
CA TRP A 919 32.48 17.81 -5.79
C TRP A 919 32.06 17.38 -4.39
N GLU A 920 30.79 17.59 -4.07
CA GLU A 920 30.11 17.09 -2.89
C GLU A 920 29.22 15.91 -3.29
N SER A 921 29.34 14.79 -2.58
CA SER A 921 28.44 13.65 -2.77
C SER A 921 27.16 13.86 -1.97
N ILE A 922 26.01 13.77 -2.64
CA ILE A 922 24.71 13.94 -2.00
C ILE A 922 24.15 12.59 -1.59
N GLY A 923 23.80 12.46 -0.31
CA GLY A 923 23.12 11.27 0.24
C GLY A 923 24.05 10.16 0.76
N ASP A 924 25.36 10.32 0.64
CA ASP A 924 26.35 9.41 1.21
C ASP A 924 27.20 10.12 2.27
N SER A 925 27.32 9.54 3.46
CA SER A 925 28.13 10.08 4.56
C SER A 925 29.63 9.80 4.42
N SER A 926 30.02 8.97 3.44
CA SER A 926 31.41 8.56 3.21
C SER A 926 32.07 9.38 2.10
N LYS A 927 33.32 9.82 2.33
CA LYS A 927 34.18 10.46 1.32
C LYS A 927 34.58 9.42 0.25
N THR A 928 33.74 9.27 -0.76
CA THR A 928 33.95 8.30 -1.86
C THR A 928 34.45 8.94 -3.16
N VAL A 929 34.80 10.22 -3.11
CA VAL A 929 35.26 11.02 -4.24
C VAL A 929 36.70 11.43 -3.98
N ASP A 930 37.62 10.82 -4.72
CA ASP A 930 39.04 11.13 -4.65
C ASP A 930 39.35 12.20 -5.71
N GLN A 931 39.74 13.41 -5.27
CA GLN A 931 40.18 14.47 -6.19
C GLN A 931 41.68 14.36 -6.44
N VAL A 932 42.05 14.31 -7.72
CA VAL A 932 43.42 14.14 -8.21
C VAL A 932 43.77 15.32 -9.14
N GLU A 933 45.06 15.61 -9.35
CA GLU A 933 45.54 16.71 -10.21
C GLU A 933 44.94 18.09 -9.85
N ASN A 934 45.01 18.50 -8.58
CA ASN A 934 44.51 19.80 -8.08
C ASN A 934 43.00 20.03 -8.39
N GLY A 935 42.17 19.00 -8.32
CA GLY A 935 40.71 19.08 -8.50
C GLY A 935 40.24 19.12 -9.97
N ARG A 936 41.15 18.96 -10.96
CA ARG A 936 40.77 18.84 -12.38
C ARG A 936 40.36 17.42 -12.78
N VAL A 937 40.86 16.41 -12.07
CA VAL A 937 40.47 15.02 -12.29
C VAL A 937 39.80 14.52 -11.02
N THR A 938 38.63 13.92 -11.18
CA THR A 938 37.86 13.34 -10.08
C THR A 938 37.70 11.85 -10.35
N GLU A 939 38.15 11.02 -9.42
CA GLU A 939 37.91 9.59 -9.45
C GLU A 939 36.69 9.25 -8.60
N ILE A 940 35.74 8.54 -9.21
CA ILE A 940 34.46 8.15 -8.61
C ILE A 940 34.39 6.64 -8.64
N ARG A 941 34.44 6.00 -7.48
CA ARG A 941 34.23 4.55 -7.35
C ARG A 941 32.74 4.25 -7.25
N LEU A 942 32.25 3.28 -8.02
CA LEU A 942 30.87 2.81 -8.05
C LEU A 942 30.84 1.31 -7.83
N ASP A 943 30.00 0.84 -6.91
CA ASP A 943 29.70 -0.57 -6.76
C ASP A 943 28.81 -1.07 -7.91
N ALA A 944 28.61 -2.38 -8.02
CA ALA A 944 27.72 -2.96 -9.02
C ALA A 944 26.28 -2.45 -8.86
N GLY A 945 25.64 -2.00 -9.94
CA GLY A 945 24.28 -1.43 -9.90
C GLY A 945 24.12 -0.12 -9.11
N GLU A 946 25.24 0.46 -8.62
CA GLU A 946 25.21 1.67 -7.80
C GLU A 946 24.96 2.92 -8.65
N MET A 947 24.23 3.86 -8.07
CA MET A 947 24.03 5.21 -8.58
C MET A 947 24.65 6.22 -7.60
N LYS A 948 25.38 7.23 -8.05
CA LYS A 948 25.86 8.34 -7.21
C LYS A 948 25.41 9.67 -7.76
N LEU A 949 25.13 10.60 -6.84
CA LEU A 949 24.80 11.98 -7.15
C LEU A 949 25.91 12.88 -6.61
N LEU A 950 26.49 13.69 -7.49
CA LEU A 950 27.51 14.67 -7.17
C LEU A 950 27.01 16.08 -7.49
N ARG A 951 27.35 17.05 -6.66
CA ARG A 951 27.07 18.47 -6.88
C ARG A 951 28.36 19.27 -6.76
N SER A 952 28.52 20.29 -7.60
CA SER A 952 29.65 21.21 -7.46
C SER A 952 29.49 22.06 -6.19
N ALA A 953 30.52 22.15 -5.36
CA ALA A 953 30.52 22.98 -4.14
C ALA A 953 30.35 24.47 -4.48
N THR A 954 30.96 24.89 -5.60
CA THR A 954 30.82 26.24 -6.15
C THR A 954 29.84 26.29 -7.31
N ARG A 955 29.42 27.50 -7.69
CA ARG A 955 28.59 27.73 -8.87
C ARG A 955 29.39 27.47 -10.15
N GLU A 956 28.84 26.65 -11.02
CA GLU A 956 29.50 26.07 -12.17
C GLU A 956 28.60 25.99 -13.42
N GLU A 957 29.21 26.16 -14.59
CA GLU A 957 28.53 26.03 -15.88
C GLU A 957 28.86 24.68 -16.54
N PRO A 958 27.96 24.12 -17.39
CA PRO A 958 28.17 22.83 -18.05
C PRO A 958 29.46 22.75 -18.88
N GLN A 959 29.92 23.88 -19.44
CA GLN A 959 31.15 23.98 -20.23
C GLN A 959 32.40 23.67 -19.40
N ALA A 960 32.30 23.65 -18.08
CA ALA A 960 33.38 23.23 -17.19
C ALA A 960 33.64 21.70 -17.26
N LEU A 961 32.67 20.91 -17.72
CA LEU A 961 32.87 19.49 -18.00
C LEU A 961 33.77 19.29 -19.22
N GLY A 962 34.77 18.42 -19.09
CA GLY A 962 35.74 18.11 -20.14
C GLY A 962 35.42 16.79 -20.81
N MET A 963 35.93 15.70 -20.24
CA MET A 963 35.79 14.34 -20.75
C MET A 963 35.71 13.38 -19.57
N TRP A 964 35.09 12.22 -19.74
CA TRP A 964 35.11 11.16 -18.75
C TRP A 964 35.38 9.80 -19.38
N THR A 965 35.96 8.92 -18.58
CA THR A 965 36.25 7.51 -18.92
C THR A 965 35.83 6.63 -17.76
N SER A 966 35.55 5.35 -18.01
CA SER A 966 35.39 4.38 -16.94
C SER A 966 36.21 3.13 -17.17
N SER A 967 36.52 2.45 -16.07
CA SER A 967 37.29 1.22 -16.04
C SER A 967 36.70 0.27 -15.02
N VAL A 968 36.89 -1.03 -15.23
CA VAL A 968 36.51 -2.05 -14.25
C VAL A 968 37.44 -1.94 -13.06
N GLN A 969 36.91 -1.81 -11.83
CA GLN A 969 37.76 -1.82 -10.63
C GLN A 969 38.52 -3.16 -10.57
N GLY A 970 39.72 -3.21 -9.98
CA GLY A 970 40.54 -4.44 -9.99
C GLY A 970 41.19 -4.77 -11.36
N GLY A 971 40.94 -3.94 -12.39
CA GLY A 971 41.67 -3.96 -13.66
C GLY A 971 41.63 -5.31 -14.40
N ALA A 972 42.78 -5.76 -14.87
CA ALA A 972 42.91 -6.96 -15.70
C ALA A 972 42.40 -8.23 -15.00
N ILE A 973 42.58 -8.35 -13.68
CA ILE A 973 42.16 -9.55 -12.92
C ILE A 973 40.65 -9.75 -13.01
N ARG A 974 39.88 -8.68 -12.76
CA ARG A 974 38.42 -8.74 -12.83
C ARG A 974 37.92 -8.91 -14.27
N ILE A 975 38.60 -8.32 -15.24
CA ILE A 975 38.31 -8.55 -16.67
C ILE A 975 38.52 -10.03 -17.06
N GLU A 976 39.60 -10.67 -16.60
CA GLU A 976 39.80 -12.11 -16.83
C GLU A 976 38.72 -12.96 -16.16
N LYS A 977 38.23 -12.56 -14.98
CA LYS A 977 37.07 -13.20 -14.35
C LYS A 977 35.81 -13.07 -15.21
N ILE A 978 35.49 -11.87 -15.72
CA ILE A 978 34.37 -11.65 -16.64
C ILE A 978 34.51 -12.53 -17.89
N LYS A 979 35.71 -12.62 -18.47
CA LYS A 979 35.97 -13.50 -19.62
C LYS A 979 35.72 -14.97 -19.29
N THR A 980 36.16 -15.41 -18.11
CA THR A 980 35.97 -16.78 -17.61
C THR A 980 34.48 -17.09 -17.43
N ASP A 981 33.72 -16.16 -16.85
CA ASP A 981 32.27 -16.32 -16.66
C ASP A 981 31.53 -16.39 -18.00
N VAL A 982 31.87 -15.50 -18.95
CA VAL A 982 31.30 -15.55 -20.32
C VAL A 982 31.68 -16.85 -21.03
N ALA A 983 32.92 -17.30 -20.93
CA ALA A 983 33.37 -18.57 -21.51
C ALA A 983 32.61 -19.76 -20.90
N THR A 984 32.39 -19.75 -19.59
CA THR A 984 31.62 -20.78 -18.87
C THR A 984 30.17 -20.83 -19.37
N ILE A 985 29.52 -19.67 -19.53
CA ILE A 985 28.17 -19.59 -20.09
C ILE A 985 28.14 -20.19 -21.50
N VAL A 986 29.08 -19.80 -22.37
CA VAL A 986 29.15 -20.28 -23.75
C VAL A 986 29.37 -21.79 -23.81
N GLU A 987 30.27 -22.32 -22.98
CA GLU A 987 30.56 -23.76 -22.91
C GLU A 987 29.35 -24.55 -22.42
N LYS A 988 28.68 -24.08 -21.35
CA LYS A 988 27.53 -24.76 -20.77
C LYS A 988 26.21 -24.45 -21.48
N LEU A 989 26.16 -23.54 -22.44
CA LEU A 989 24.92 -23.19 -23.15
C LEU A 989 24.24 -24.40 -23.81
N GLY A 990 25.05 -25.37 -24.29
CA GLY A 990 24.54 -26.64 -24.82
C GLY A 990 23.82 -27.51 -23.79
N THR A 991 24.25 -27.45 -22.52
CA THR A 991 23.70 -28.27 -21.42
C THR A 991 22.29 -27.85 -21.00
N LEU A 992 21.86 -26.62 -21.31
CA LEU A 992 20.48 -26.17 -21.07
C LEU A 992 19.44 -26.96 -21.85
N SER A 993 19.85 -27.72 -22.87
CA SER A 993 18.96 -28.60 -23.63
C SER A 993 18.74 -29.96 -22.94
N ASP A 994 19.58 -30.31 -21.96
CA ASP A 994 19.56 -31.56 -21.19
C ASP A 994 19.34 -31.26 -19.69
N SER A 995 18.30 -30.48 -19.38
CA SER A 995 17.91 -30.19 -18.00
C SER A 995 17.53 -31.47 -17.23
N THR A 996 17.65 -31.39 -15.89
CA THR A 996 17.22 -32.47 -14.99
C THR A 996 15.74 -32.79 -15.24
N PRO A 997 15.37 -34.07 -15.43
CA PRO A 997 14.00 -34.44 -15.73
C PRO A 997 13.07 -34.22 -14.54
N TYR A 998 11.94 -33.57 -14.80
CA TYR A 998 10.81 -33.44 -13.89
C TYR A 998 10.14 -34.80 -13.69
N GLN A 999 10.07 -35.27 -12.44
CA GLN A 999 9.51 -36.56 -12.04
C GLN A 999 7.96 -36.52 -12.01
N GLY A 1000 7.34 -36.10 -13.10
CA GLY A 1000 5.88 -36.10 -13.28
C GLY A 1000 5.35 -37.31 -14.04
N LEU A 1001 6.23 -38.08 -14.70
CA LEU A 1001 5.87 -39.17 -15.59
C LEU A 1001 6.28 -40.52 -14.99
N SER A 1002 5.35 -41.48 -14.92
CA SER A 1002 5.55 -42.75 -14.20
C SER A 1002 6.24 -43.85 -15.01
N ASN A 1003 6.23 -43.79 -16.35
CA ASN A 1003 6.79 -44.83 -17.23
C ASN A 1003 7.23 -44.27 -18.59
N GLY A 1004 8.06 -43.22 -18.57
CA GLY A 1004 8.55 -42.56 -19.81
C GLY A 1004 9.57 -43.36 -20.62
N SER A 1005 10.28 -44.30 -19.97
CA SER A 1005 11.23 -45.22 -20.61
C SER A 1005 10.59 -46.53 -21.09
N PHE A 1006 9.30 -46.74 -20.83
CA PHE A 1006 8.56 -47.95 -21.20
C PHE A 1006 9.08 -49.28 -20.64
N GLU A 1007 9.99 -49.24 -19.66
CA GLU A 1007 10.54 -50.44 -19.02
C GLU A 1007 9.53 -51.16 -18.12
N ALA A 1008 8.61 -50.42 -17.50
CA ALA A 1008 7.62 -50.98 -16.60
C ALA A 1008 6.47 -51.65 -17.36
N THR A 1009 6.28 -52.96 -17.15
CA THR A 1009 5.17 -53.73 -17.70
C THR A 1009 3.95 -53.72 -16.78
N GLY A 1010 2.77 -53.53 -17.34
CA GLY A 1010 1.48 -53.75 -16.67
C GLY A 1010 0.84 -55.07 -17.10
N ASN A 1011 -0.09 -55.60 -16.28
CA ASN A 1011 -0.89 -56.77 -16.64
C ASN A 1011 -1.90 -56.48 -17.78
N VAL A 1012 -2.27 -55.21 -17.96
CA VAL A 1012 -3.17 -54.71 -19.01
C VAL A 1012 -2.65 -53.34 -19.48
N GLY A 1013 -2.27 -53.24 -20.76
CA GLY A 1013 -1.81 -51.98 -21.36
C GLY A 1013 -0.42 -51.50 -20.93
N ILE A 1014 -0.09 -50.26 -21.28
CA ILE A 1014 1.17 -49.59 -20.95
C ILE A 1014 0.95 -48.80 -19.66
N LYS A 1015 1.66 -49.15 -18.59
CA LYS A 1015 1.49 -48.51 -17.27
C LYS A 1015 1.68 -46.99 -17.38
N GLY A 1016 0.71 -46.20 -16.90
CA GLY A 1016 0.75 -44.73 -16.91
C GLY A 1016 0.33 -44.08 -18.23
N TRP A 1017 -0.06 -44.87 -19.24
CA TRP A 1017 -0.39 -44.40 -20.58
C TRP A 1017 -1.69 -45.01 -21.11
N LEU A 1018 -2.54 -44.15 -21.67
CA LEU A 1018 -3.71 -44.49 -22.47
C LEU A 1018 -3.30 -44.49 -23.96
N HIS A 1019 -3.74 -45.47 -24.73
CA HIS A 1019 -3.34 -45.59 -26.14
C HIS A 1019 -4.49 -46.07 -27.03
N ALA A 1020 -4.33 -45.84 -28.34
CA ALA A 1020 -5.25 -46.38 -29.34
C ALA A 1020 -5.30 -47.92 -29.28
N GLN A 1021 -6.52 -48.47 -29.33
CA GLN A 1021 -6.77 -49.93 -29.29
C GLN A 1021 -7.16 -50.50 -30.66
N TYR A 1022 -7.55 -49.63 -31.60
CA TYR A 1022 -8.00 -50.01 -32.94
C TYR A 1022 -7.22 -49.25 -34.01
N PRO A 1023 -6.73 -49.93 -35.08
CA PRO A 1023 -6.72 -51.39 -35.24
C PRO A 1023 -5.85 -52.09 -34.17
N ALA A 1024 -6.11 -53.37 -33.90
CA ALA A 1024 -5.39 -54.12 -32.89
C ALA A 1024 -3.88 -54.15 -33.20
N GLY A 1025 -3.04 -53.89 -32.19
CA GLY A 1025 -1.59 -53.78 -32.35
C GLY A 1025 -1.13 -52.44 -32.97
N SER A 1026 -1.98 -51.40 -32.98
CA SER A 1026 -1.58 -50.06 -33.40
C SER A 1026 -0.55 -49.42 -32.47
N VAL A 1027 -0.51 -49.84 -31.20
CA VAL A 1027 0.52 -49.45 -30.23
C VAL A 1027 0.99 -50.71 -29.49
N ILE A 1028 2.30 -50.99 -29.54
CA ILE A 1028 2.93 -52.15 -28.89
C ILE A 1028 4.26 -51.74 -28.23
N VAL A 1029 4.61 -52.42 -27.13
CA VAL A 1029 5.96 -52.32 -26.55
C VAL A 1029 6.88 -53.26 -27.33
N ASP A 1030 8.01 -52.74 -27.79
CA ASP A 1030 9.00 -53.43 -28.62
C ASP A 1030 10.27 -53.64 -27.80
N ASP A 1031 10.68 -54.91 -27.63
CA ASP A 1031 11.89 -55.30 -26.90
C ASP A 1031 13.14 -55.36 -27.80
N SER A 1032 13.01 -55.12 -29.11
CA SER A 1032 14.09 -55.27 -30.10
C SER A 1032 14.73 -53.95 -30.54
N GLU A 1033 13.98 -52.86 -30.43
CA GLU A 1033 14.35 -51.56 -30.99
C GLU A 1033 14.24 -50.50 -29.90
N ALA A 1034 15.29 -50.29 -29.10
CA ALA A 1034 15.31 -49.28 -28.03
C ALA A 1034 16.49 -48.30 -28.23
N THR A 1035 16.33 -47.06 -27.74
CA THR A 1035 17.40 -46.07 -27.67
C THR A 1035 18.14 -46.17 -26.35
N ASP A 1036 17.39 -46.26 -25.26
CA ASP A 1036 17.90 -46.38 -23.89
C ASP A 1036 17.15 -47.53 -23.19
N GLY A 1037 17.84 -48.31 -22.35
CA GLY A 1037 17.24 -49.51 -21.75
C GLY A 1037 17.04 -50.69 -22.71
N LYS A 1038 15.93 -51.42 -22.55
CA LYS A 1038 15.61 -52.65 -23.27
C LYS A 1038 14.34 -52.55 -24.10
N ARG A 1039 13.51 -51.51 -23.90
CA ARG A 1039 12.16 -51.42 -24.46
C ARG A 1039 11.92 -50.07 -25.09
N SER A 1040 11.11 -50.04 -26.13
CA SER A 1040 10.51 -48.82 -26.65
C SER A 1040 9.04 -49.03 -27.01
N LEU A 1041 8.38 -47.98 -27.49
CA LEU A 1041 7.02 -48.04 -27.96
C LEU A 1041 6.94 -47.92 -29.48
N CYS A 1042 6.39 -48.92 -30.17
CA CYS A 1042 6.10 -48.84 -31.59
C CYS A 1042 4.64 -48.43 -31.82
N MET A 1043 4.42 -47.36 -32.59
CA MET A 1043 3.11 -46.94 -33.09
C MET A 1043 3.01 -47.20 -34.59
N LYS A 1044 1.91 -47.82 -35.02
CA LYS A 1044 1.60 -48.07 -36.43
C LYS A 1044 0.34 -47.31 -36.83
N THR A 1045 0.43 -46.50 -37.87
CA THR A 1045 -0.71 -45.76 -38.45
C THR A 1045 -0.98 -46.25 -39.86
N ASP A 1046 -2.20 -46.72 -40.12
CA ASP A 1046 -2.61 -47.19 -41.44
C ASP A 1046 -3.11 -46.02 -42.30
N GLY A 1047 -2.60 -45.90 -43.53
CA GLY A 1047 -2.90 -44.76 -44.42
C GLY A 1047 -4.26 -44.80 -45.13
N ALA A 1048 -5.11 -45.78 -44.81
CA ALA A 1048 -6.37 -46.04 -45.50
C ALA A 1048 -7.61 -45.41 -44.82
N GLY A 1049 -7.45 -44.63 -43.75
CA GLY A 1049 -8.57 -43.94 -43.07
C GLY A 1049 -8.13 -42.70 -42.28
N SER A 1050 -9.10 -41.93 -41.77
CA SER A 1050 -8.86 -40.76 -40.90
C SER A 1050 -8.42 -41.12 -39.47
N GLN A 1051 -8.18 -42.40 -39.18
CA GLN A 1051 -7.83 -42.88 -37.84
C GLN A 1051 -6.34 -42.65 -37.56
N GLN A 1052 -6.07 -41.64 -36.73
CA GLN A 1052 -4.73 -41.36 -36.21
C GLN A 1052 -4.46 -42.27 -35.01
N THR A 1053 -3.24 -42.84 -34.95
CA THR A 1053 -2.78 -43.60 -33.79
C THR A 1053 -2.26 -42.61 -32.75
N TRP A 1054 -2.73 -42.71 -31.52
CA TRP A 1054 -2.45 -41.76 -30.45
C TRP A 1054 -2.02 -42.45 -29.16
N LEU A 1055 -1.32 -41.68 -28.32
CA LEU A 1055 -0.85 -42.02 -26.98
C LEU A 1055 -1.11 -40.82 -26.07
N VAL A 1056 -1.65 -41.04 -24.87
CA VAL A 1056 -1.96 -39.99 -23.89
C VAL A 1056 -1.50 -40.43 -22.50
N THR A 1057 -0.84 -39.56 -21.76
CA THR A 1057 -0.47 -39.85 -20.37
C THR A 1057 -1.69 -39.85 -19.44
N GLU A 1058 -1.57 -40.51 -18.29
CA GLU A 1058 -2.40 -40.15 -17.14
C GLU A 1058 -2.21 -38.67 -16.77
N THR A 1059 -3.09 -38.13 -15.91
CA THR A 1059 -2.97 -36.75 -15.43
C THR A 1059 -1.66 -36.58 -14.66
N ILE A 1060 -0.87 -35.60 -15.07
CA ILE A 1060 0.43 -35.24 -14.47
C ILE A 1060 0.21 -34.10 -13.48
N THR A 1061 0.95 -34.09 -12.36
CA THR A 1061 0.94 -32.96 -11.43
C THR A 1061 1.55 -31.73 -12.11
N PRO A 1062 0.86 -30.57 -12.11
CA PRO A 1062 1.40 -29.33 -12.67
C PRO A 1062 2.72 -28.93 -12.01
N PRO A 1063 3.78 -28.65 -12.78
CA PRO A 1063 5.07 -28.27 -12.21
C PRO A 1063 4.99 -26.89 -11.54
N LYS A 1064 5.57 -26.77 -10.34
CA LYS A 1064 5.58 -25.52 -9.56
C LYS A 1064 6.30 -24.36 -10.28
N SER A 1065 7.17 -24.65 -11.25
CA SER A 1065 7.85 -23.63 -12.06
C SER A 1065 6.91 -22.87 -13.01
N GLY A 1066 5.69 -23.37 -13.24
CA GLY A 1066 4.76 -22.83 -14.23
C GLY A 1066 5.16 -23.13 -15.68
N ARG A 1067 6.12 -24.04 -15.88
CA ARG A 1067 6.64 -24.42 -17.20
C ARG A 1067 6.70 -25.93 -17.33
N LEU A 1068 6.36 -26.46 -18.51
CA LEU A 1068 6.51 -27.88 -18.83
C LEU A 1068 7.00 -28.04 -20.27
N ALA A 1069 8.06 -28.80 -20.47
CA ALA A 1069 8.53 -29.24 -21.78
C ALA A 1069 8.54 -30.76 -21.86
N VAL A 1070 8.31 -31.27 -23.06
CA VAL A 1070 8.39 -32.69 -23.37
C VAL A 1070 9.59 -32.91 -24.28
N SER A 1071 10.45 -33.87 -23.92
CA SER A 1071 11.50 -34.37 -24.81
C SER A 1071 11.35 -35.88 -25.02
N MET A 1072 11.68 -36.36 -26.20
CA MET A 1072 11.60 -37.80 -26.52
C MET A 1072 12.56 -38.17 -27.65
N SER A 1073 12.94 -39.44 -27.69
CA SER A 1073 13.67 -40.06 -28.80
C SER A 1073 12.66 -40.65 -29.79
N LEU A 1074 12.89 -40.41 -31.08
CA LEU A 1074 11.95 -40.79 -32.14
C LEU A 1074 12.69 -41.48 -33.29
N ARG A 1075 12.10 -42.53 -33.85
CA ARG A 1075 12.60 -43.23 -35.03
C ARG A 1075 11.44 -43.53 -35.96
N ALA A 1076 11.63 -43.35 -37.27
CA ALA A 1076 10.66 -43.74 -38.28
C ALA A 1076 11.21 -44.89 -39.14
N GLU A 1077 10.32 -45.77 -39.59
CA GLU A 1077 10.67 -46.91 -40.45
C GLU A 1077 11.33 -46.43 -41.75
N ALA A 1078 12.39 -47.13 -42.18
CA ALA A 1078 13.13 -46.77 -43.38
C ALA A 1078 12.26 -46.94 -44.63
N THR A 1079 12.05 -45.87 -45.40
CA THR A 1079 11.30 -45.88 -46.67
C THR A 1079 11.97 -44.94 -47.69
N HIS A 1080 11.41 -44.80 -48.90
CA HIS A 1080 12.04 -44.04 -50.00
C HIS A 1080 12.54 -42.64 -49.58
N ILE A 1081 13.75 -42.31 -50.05
CA ILE A 1081 14.49 -41.07 -49.79
C ILE A 1081 13.63 -39.85 -50.15
N GLY A 1082 13.28 -39.04 -49.16
CA GLY A 1082 12.57 -37.76 -49.33
C GLY A 1082 11.20 -37.64 -48.63
N SER A 1083 10.64 -38.72 -48.08
CA SER A 1083 9.39 -38.64 -47.29
C SER A 1083 9.66 -38.53 -45.79
N SER A 1084 8.94 -37.64 -45.10
CA SER A 1084 8.99 -37.48 -43.64
C SER A 1084 7.73 -38.03 -42.97
N HIS A 1085 7.87 -38.56 -41.76
CA HIS A 1085 6.74 -38.96 -40.91
C HIS A 1085 6.37 -37.82 -39.97
N GLN A 1086 5.11 -37.41 -39.96
CA GLN A 1086 4.64 -36.32 -39.09
C GLN A 1086 4.14 -36.89 -37.75
N VAL A 1087 4.68 -36.39 -36.65
CA VAL A 1087 4.26 -36.71 -35.28
C VAL A 1087 3.86 -35.41 -34.60
N ARG A 1088 2.69 -35.35 -33.99
CA ARG A 1088 2.27 -34.21 -33.17
C ARG A 1088 2.41 -34.57 -31.71
N VAL A 1089 3.05 -33.68 -30.94
CA VAL A 1089 3.11 -33.78 -29.49
C VAL A 1089 2.34 -32.59 -28.92
N SER A 1090 1.51 -32.83 -27.92
CA SER A 1090 0.75 -31.76 -27.27
C SER A 1090 0.78 -31.86 -25.75
N ILE A 1091 0.76 -30.71 -25.10
CA ILE A 1091 0.49 -30.54 -23.67
C ILE A 1091 -0.91 -29.93 -23.58
N GLU A 1092 -1.85 -30.66 -22.97
CA GLU A 1092 -3.26 -30.24 -22.89
C GLU A 1092 -3.79 -30.37 -21.48
N GLY A 1093 -4.81 -29.56 -21.17
CA GLY A 1093 -5.34 -29.48 -19.82
C GLY A 1093 -6.51 -28.52 -19.70
N THR A 1094 -6.96 -28.33 -18.46
CA THR A 1094 -7.97 -27.33 -18.09
C THR A 1094 -7.41 -26.39 -17.02
N GLN A 1095 -7.55 -25.09 -17.26
CA GLN A 1095 -7.11 -24.01 -16.37
C GLN A 1095 -8.23 -22.97 -16.28
N PHE A 1096 -8.61 -22.55 -15.06
CA PHE A 1096 -9.76 -21.66 -14.82
C PHE A 1096 -11.06 -22.15 -15.49
N GLY A 1097 -11.30 -23.46 -15.52
CA GLY A 1097 -12.41 -24.08 -16.25
C GLY A 1097 -12.35 -23.97 -17.78
N GLN A 1098 -11.27 -23.43 -18.36
CA GLN A 1098 -11.05 -23.35 -19.82
C GLN A 1098 -10.01 -24.38 -20.27
N SER A 1099 -10.28 -25.07 -21.38
CA SER A 1099 -9.30 -26.00 -21.97
C SER A 1099 -8.18 -25.26 -22.68
N PHE A 1100 -6.94 -25.67 -22.48
CA PHE A 1100 -5.79 -25.20 -23.25
C PHE A 1100 -5.07 -26.37 -23.94
N ARG A 1101 -4.39 -26.08 -25.05
CA ARG A 1101 -3.54 -27.04 -25.77
C ARG A 1101 -2.35 -26.33 -26.40
N PHE A 1102 -1.15 -26.74 -26.01
CA PHE A 1102 0.11 -26.39 -26.67
C PHE A 1102 0.52 -27.57 -27.53
N SER A 1103 0.69 -27.41 -28.84
CA SER A 1103 1.01 -28.53 -29.72
C SER A 1103 2.02 -28.17 -30.78
N GLU A 1104 2.96 -29.07 -31.02
CA GLU A 1104 3.97 -28.95 -32.07
C GLU A 1104 3.98 -30.19 -32.96
N THR A 1105 4.29 -30.02 -34.24
CA THR A 1105 4.39 -31.12 -35.20
C THR A 1105 5.82 -31.31 -35.66
N VAL A 1106 6.38 -32.49 -35.40
CA VAL A 1106 7.75 -32.88 -35.72
C VAL A 1106 7.77 -33.72 -37.00
N ALA A 1107 8.58 -33.31 -37.96
CA ALA A 1107 8.84 -34.06 -39.18
C ALA A 1107 10.06 -34.99 -38.99
N LEU A 1108 9.82 -36.30 -38.95
CA LEU A 1108 10.86 -37.32 -38.77
C LEU A 1108 11.38 -37.83 -40.12
N PRO A 1109 12.69 -37.89 -40.34
CA PRO A 1109 13.24 -38.51 -41.53
C PRO A 1109 13.02 -40.03 -41.49
N ARG A 1110 12.57 -40.62 -42.59
CA ARG A 1110 12.33 -42.06 -42.72
C ARG A 1110 13.58 -42.82 -43.14
N ASN A 1111 14.65 -42.66 -42.37
CA ASN A 1111 15.96 -43.27 -42.61
C ASN A 1111 16.25 -44.49 -41.72
N GLY A 1112 15.29 -44.90 -40.88
CA GLY A 1112 15.47 -46.02 -39.95
C GLY A 1112 16.42 -45.71 -38.79
N GLN A 1113 16.84 -44.46 -38.58
CA GLN A 1113 17.75 -44.09 -37.50
C GLN A 1113 17.00 -43.35 -36.38
N TRP A 1114 17.39 -43.61 -35.14
CA TRP A 1114 16.96 -42.84 -33.98
C TRP A 1114 17.42 -41.39 -34.11
N GLN A 1115 16.49 -40.47 -33.91
CA GLN A 1115 16.79 -39.06 -33.78
C GLN A 1115 17.25 -38.78 -32.35
N PRO A 1116 18.25 -37.90 -32.16
CA PRO A 1116 18.68 -37.52 -30.81
C PRO A 1116 17.51 -36.89 -30.05
N ARG A 1117 17.41 -37.22 -28.75
CA ARG A 1117 16.40 -36.66 -27.86
C ARG A 1117 16.45 -35.13 -27.90
N LYS A 1118 15.31 -34.51 -28.16
CA LYS A 1118 15.15 -33.04 -28.16
C LYS A 1118 13.83 -32.68 -27.52
N ILE A 1119 13.75 -31.46 -26.99
CA ILE A 1119 12.48 -30.86 -26.61
C ILE A 1119 11.62 -30.69 -27.86
N VAL A 1120 10.44 -31.30 -27.87
CA VAL A 1120 9.51 -31.33 -28.99
C VAL A 1120 8.29 -30.42 -28.79
N THR A 1121 7.92 -30.13 -27.53
CA THR A 1121 6.79 -29.25 -27.21
C THR A 1121 7.04 -28.56 -25.87
N GLU A 1122 6.62 -27.30 -25.78
CA GLU A 1122 6.83 -26.41 -24.63
C GLU A 1122 5.51 -25.75 -24.23
N ALA A 1123 5.21 -25.74 -22.93
CA ALA A 1123 4.17 -24.95 -22.30
C ALA A 1123 4.84 -24.02 -21.28
N ALA A 1124 5.00 -22.75 -21.66
CA ALA A 1124 5.80 -21.80 -20.89
C ALA A 1124 5.00 -20.96 -19.88
N THR A 1125 3.66 -21.02 -19.89
CA THR A 1125 2.76 -20.12 -19.14
C THR A 1125 1.64 -20.88 -18.43
N LEU A 1126 2.00 -21.88 -17.60
CA LEU A 1126 1.05 -22.59 -16.76
C LEU A 1126 0.90 -21.87 -15.41
N VAL A 1127 -0.32 -21.79 -14.88
CA VAL A 1127 -0.59 -21.28 -13.52
C VAL A 1127 -0.84 -22.50 -12.61
N PRO A 1128 0.16 -23.01 -11.88
CA PRO A 1128 0.09 -24.35 -11.28
C PRO A 1128 -1.08 -24.57 -10.34
N GLU A 1129 -1.49 -23.53 -9.61
CA GLU A 1129 -2.57 -23.58 -8.61
C GLU A 1129 -3.97 -23.65 -9.24
N GLU A 1130 -4.07 -23.32 -10.52
CA GLU A 1130 -5.33 -23.17 -11.26
C GLU A 1130 -5.50 -24.23 -12.37
N VAL A 1131 -4.49 -25.10 -12.54
CA VAL A 1131 -4.53 -26.21 -13.50
C VAL A 1131 -5.20 -27.41 -12.84
N GLU A 1132 -6.40 -27.75 -13.32
CA GLU A 1132 -7.20 -28.88 -12.80
C GLU A 1132 -6.75 -30.21 -13.42
N THR A 1133 -6.42 -30.20 -14.71
CA THR A 1133 -5.94 -31.37 -15.45
C THR A 1133 -4.78 -30.99 -16.35
N LEU A 1134 -3.77 -31.84 -16.46
CA LEU A 1134 -2.60 -31.66 -17.31
C LEU A 1134 -2.15 -33.02 -17.86
N ARG A 1135 -1.99 -33.13 -19.18
CA ARG A 1135 -1.63 -34.37 -19.88
C ARG A 1135 -0.71 -34.09 -21.05
N VAL A 1136 0.04 -35.12 -21.46
CA VAL A 1136 0.81 -35.12 -22.69
C VAL A 1136 0.17 -36.08 -23.69
N THR A 1137 0.01 -35.63 -24.93
CA THR A 1137 -0.52 -36.42 -26.04
C THR A 1137 0.49 -36.53 -27.17
N ILE A 1138 0.57 -37.70 -27.80
CA ILE A 1138 1.43 -37.98 -28.94
C ILE A 1138 0.57 -38.64 -30.03
N ASP A 1139 0.45 -37.96 -31.17
CA ASP A 1139 -0.34 -38.38 -32.32
C ASP A 1139 0.57 -38.69 -33.51
N SER A 1140 0.47 -39.89 -34.07
CA SER A 1140 1.12 -40.24 -35.34
C SER A 1140 0.21 -39.85 -36.50
N LEU A 1141 0.55 -38.77 -37.19
CA LEU A 1141 -0.29 -38.13 -38.22
C LEU A 1141 -0.08 -38.68 -39.63
N SER A 1142 1.04 -39.36 -39.88
CA SER A 1142 1.38 -39.92 -41.20
C SER A 1142 1.26 -41.45 -41.22
N PRO A 1143 0.98 -42.08 -42.38
CA PRO A 1143 0.98 -43.53 -42.51
C PRO A 1143 2.37 -44.14 -42.33
N GLY A 1144 2.51 -45.22 -41.57
CA GLY A 1144 3.79 -45.90 -41.34
C GLY A 1144 4.00 -46.30 -39.88
N LYS A 1145 5.21 -46.76 -39.56
CA LYS A 1145 5.63 -47.08 -38.19
C LYS A 1145 6.61 -46.06 -37.63
N ILE A 1146 6.43 -45.75 -36.36
CA ILE A 1146 7.38 -44.98 -35.56
C ILE A 1146 7.68 -45.71 -34.26
N TRP A 1147 8.89 -45.53 -33.76
CA TRP A 1147 9.28 -45.91 -32.40
C TRP A 1147 9.50 -44.66 -31.57
N ILE A 1148 9.04 -44.70 -30.33
CA ILE A 1148 9.13 -43.66 -29.32
C ILE A 1148 9.84 -44.26 -28.11
N ASP A 1149 10.83 -43.55 -27.60
CA ASP A 1149 11.55 -43.96 -26.40
C ASP A 1149 12.01 -42.75 -25.57
N ASP A 1150 12.38 -42.99 -24.32
CA ASP A 1150 12.95 -42.02 -23.38
C ASP A 1150 12.16 -40.70 -23.29
N VAL A 1151 10.85 -40.81 -23.08
CA VAL A 1151 9.99 -39.64 -22.88
C VAL A 1151 10.31 -39.02 -21.52
N ARG A 1152 10.75 -37.77 -21.52
CA ARG A 1152 11.06 -37.00 -20.31
C ARG A 1152 10.29 -35.69 -20.29
N LEU A 1153 9.91 -35.31 -19.08
CA LEU A 1153 9.33 -34.00 -18.78
C LEU A 1153 10.42 -33.11 -18.20
N HIS A 1154 10.34 -31.82 -18.48
CA HIS A 1154 11.26 -30.81 -17.94
C HIS A 1154 10.45 -29.63 -17.44
N ASP A 1155 10.70 -29.20 -16.21
CA ASP A 1155 10.04 -28.04 -15.60
C ASP A 1155 10.97 -26.81 -15.51
N PHE A 1156 12.25 -27.00 -15.77
CA PHE A 1156 13.27 -25.96 -15.78
C PHE A 1156 14.05 -25.96 -17.09
N PHE A 1157 13.56 -25.22 -18.08
CA PHE A 1157 14.16 -25.11 -19.41
C PHE A 1157 14.00 -23.70 -19.99
N PRO A 1158 14.99 -23.19 -20.75
CA PRO A 1158 14.79 -22.00 -21.57
C PRO A 1158 13.92 -22.35 -22.78
N THR A 1159 12.92 -21.52 -23.05
CA THR A 1159 12.14 -21.63 -24.29
C THR A 1159 13.02 -21.41 -25.51
N ASN A 1160 12.57 -21.84 -26.69
CA ASN A 1160 13.32 -21.59 -27.93
C ASN A 1160 13.68 -20.11 -28.14
N GLN A 1161 12.75 -19.20 -27.84
CA GLN A 1161 12.98 -17.76 -27.92
C GLN A 1161 14.07 -17.29 -26.95
N GLU A 1162 13.98 -17.72 -25.68
CA GLU A 1162 14.96 -17.38 -24.64
C GLU A 1162 16.34 -17.97 -24.94
N ARG A 1163 16.40 -19.17 -25.54
CA ARG A 1163 17.64 -19.78 -25.98
C ARG A 1163 18.28 -18.99 -27.11
N THR A 1164 17.50 -18.57 -28.12
CA THR A 1164 17.99 -17.70 -29.19
C THR A 1164 18.47 -16.35 -28.66
N GLU A 1165 17.75 -15.77 -27.71
CA GLU A 1165 18.15 -14.54 -27.02
C GLU A 1165 19.48 -14.73 -26.28
N LEU A 1166 19.60 -15.77 -25.46
CA LEU A 1166 20.83 -16.08 -24.72
C LEU A 1166 22.02 -16.36 -25.65
N GLN A 1167 21.80 -17.06 -26.76
CA GLN A 1167 22.83 -17.29 -27.79
C GLN A 1167 23.28 -15.99 -28.45
N THR A 1168 22.32 -15.11 -28.79
CA THR A 1168 22.60 -13.81 -29.39
C THR A 1168 23.40 -12.94 -28.42
N GLN A 1169 22.98 -12.87 -27.15
CA GLN A 1169 23.70 -12.14 -26.11
C GLN A 1169 25.10 -12.72 -25.86
N SER A 1170 25.24 -14.05 -25.88
CA SER A 1170 26.54 -14.72 -25.72
C SER A 1170 27.50 -14.38 -26.86
N PHE A 1171 27.01 -14.40 -28.11
CA PHE A 1171 27.79 -14.00 -29.27
C PHE A 1171 28.23 -12.52 -29.19
N LEU A 1172 27.29 -11.64 -28.84
CA LEU A 1172 27.59 -10.21 -28.66
C LEU A 1172 28.57 -9.95 -27.52
N ALA A 1173 28.50 -10.71 -26.43
CA ALA A 1173 29.44 -10.63 -25.30
C ALA A 1173 30.87 -11.00 -25.72
N VAL A 1174 31.05 -12.12 -26.44
CA VAL A 1174 32.36 -12.54 -26.94
C VAL A 1174 32.94 -11.52 -27.92
N GLN A 1175 32.12 -11.03 -28.85
CA GLN A 1175 32.53 -9.99 -29.80
C GLN A 1175 32.86 -8.67 -29.10
N GLY A 1176 32.07 -8.31 -28.08
CA GLY A 1176 32.27 -7.14 -27.24
C GLY A 1176 33.61 -7.21 -26.52
N ILE A 1177 33.91 -8.31 -25.83
CA ILE A 1177 35.17 -8.56 -25.13
C ILE A 1177 36.37 -8.41 -26.08
N GLN A 1178 36.30 -8.97 -27.28
CA GLN A 1178 37.38 -8.86 -28.29
C GLN A 1178 37.63 -7.41 -28.73
N ARG A 1179 36.60 -6.56 -28.67
CA ARG A 1179 36.66 -5.13 -29.03
C ARG A 1179 36.86 -4.21 -27.82
N GLY A 1180 36.99 -4.77 -26.62
CA GLY A 1180 37.05 -4.02 -25.36
C GLY A 1180 35.70 -3.46 -24.89
N ASN A 1181 34.58 -3.72 -25.57
CA ASN A 1181 33.25 -3.30 -25.14
C ASN A 1181 32.64 -4.35 -24.20
N LEU A 1182 32.47 -4.00 -22.92
CA LEU A 1182 31.92 -4.90 -21.90
C LEU A 1182 30.39 -4.77 -21.71
N GLU A 1183 29.71 -3.83 -22.37
CA GLU A 1183 28.25 -3.66 -22.26
C GLU A 1183 27.48 -4.95 -22.63
N PRO A 1184 27.80 -5.66 -23.73
CA PRO A 1184 27.10 -6.91 -24.05
C PRO A 1184 27.38 -8.02 -23.04
N SER A 1185 28.57 -8.02 -22.41
CA SER A 1185 28.91 -8.96 -21.33
C SER A 1185 28.10 -8.66 -20.07
N SER A 1186 27.90 -7.37 -19.76
CA SER A 1186 27.04 -6.94 -18.65
C SER A 1186 25.61 -7.46 -18.84
N LYS A 1187 25.03 -7.24 -20.04
CA LYS A 1187 23.67 -7.72 -20.37
C LYS A 1187 23.56 -9.24 -20.28
N LEU A 1188 24.55 -9.97 -20.78
CA LEU A 1188 24.58 -11.43 -20.68
C LEU A 1188 24.65 -11.89 -19.21
N LEU A 1189 25.51 -11.29 -18.39
CA LEU A 1189 25.67 -11.70 -16.99
C LEU A 1189 24.47 -11.31 -16.11
N GLN A 1190 23.69 -10.33 -16.53
CA GLN A 1190 22.38 -10.00 -15.94
C GLN A 1190 21.25 -10.90 -16.44
N ASN A 1191 21.48 -11.70 -17.51
CA ASN A 1191 20.49 -12.66 -17.99
C ASN A 1191 20.31 -13.79 -16.98
N ARG A 1192 19.07 -14.07 -16.62
CA ARG A 1192 18.72 -15.09 -15.62
C ARG A 1192 19.22 -16.49 -15.96
N TRP A 1193 19.12 -16.91 -17.22
CA TRP A 1193 19.63 -18.22 -17.65
C TRP A 1193 21.16 -18.30 -17.59
N ALA A 1194 21.84 -17.20 -17.86
CA ALA A 1194 23.29 -17.12 -17.73
C ALA A 1194 23.75 -17.21 -16.26
N GLN A 1195 23.07 -16.52 -15.34
CA GLN A 1195 23.35 -16.61 -13.90
C GLN A 1195 23.24 -18.05 -13.39
N ARG A 1196 22.16 -18.74 -13.79
CA ARG A 1196 21.91 -20.15 -13.46
C ARG A 1196 22.97 -21.10 -14.01
N LEU A 1197 23.42 -20.90 -15.24
CA LEU A 1197 24.48 -21.71 -15.83
C LEU A 1197 25.77 -21.66 -15.02
N ILE A 1198 26.11 -20.49 -14.50
CA ILE A 1198 27.32 -20.32 -13.69
C ILE A 1198 27.09 -20.79 -12.24
N GLU A 1199 25.88 -20.67 -11.67
CA GLU A 1199 25.57 -21.28 -10.36
C GLU A 1199 25.76 -22.80 -10.39
N ALA A 1200 25.27 -23.45 -11.45
CA ALA A 1200 25.43 -24.88 -11.65
C ALA A 1200 26.91 -25.30 -11.72
N SER A 1201 27.78 -24.50 -12.37
CA SER A 1201 29.22 -24.81 -12.41
C SER A 1201 29.91 -24.72 -11.05
N SER A 1202 29.52 -23.77 -10.20
CA SER A 1202 30.12 -23.63 -8.87
C SER A 1202 29.79 -24.79 -7.91
N THR A 1203 28.67 -25.49 -8.15
CA THR A 1203 28.23 -26.61 -7.29
C THR A 1203 28.95 -27.91 -7.64
N ASP A 1204 29.23 -28.16 -8.93
CA ASP A 1204 29.98 -29.33 -9.40
C ASP A 1204 31.45 -29.33 -8.91
N GLU A 1205 32.08 -28.17 -8.81
CA GLU A 1205 33.48 -28.06 -8.34
C GLU A 1205 33.62 -28.37 -6.84
N ALA A 1206 32.61 -28.05 -6.02
CA ALA A 1206 32.65 -28.28 -4.57
C ALA A 1206 32.53 -29.77 -4.17
N VAL A 1207 31.95 -30.62 -5.04
CA VAL A 1207 31.81 -32.06 -4.81
C VAL A 1207 33.08 -32.82 -5.27
N THR A 1208 33.95 -32.19 -6.03
CA THR A 1208 35.07 -32.84 -6.72
C THR A 1208 36.44 -32.51 -6.11
N VAL A 1209 36.50 -32.26 -4.80
CA VAL A 1209 37.76 -32.16 -4.04
C VAL A 1209 38.00 -33.45 -3.25
N GLU A 1210 38.04 -34.57 -3.94
CA GLU A 1210 38.80 -35.75 -3.50
C GLU A 1210 39.13 -36.57 -4.75
N THR A 1211 40.44 -36.82 -4.95
CA THR A 1211 41.07 -37.58 -6.06
C THR A 1211 41.48 -36.76 -7.30
N GLN A 1212 42.52 -35.93 -7.17
CA GLN A 1212 43.35 -35.54 -8.32
C GLN A 1212 44.33 -36.66 -8.68
N ASN A 1213 44.10 -37.30 -9.83
CA ASN A 1213 45.15 -37.85 -10.69
C ASN A 1213 45.02 -37.19 -12.06
N SER A 1214 46.06 -36.46 -12.48
CA SER A 1214 46.11 -35.75 -13.76
C SER A 1214 46.03 -36.70 -14.96
N PRO A 1215 45.15 -36.46 -15.96
CA PRO A 1215 45.39 -36.93 -17.31
C PRO A 1215 46.03 -35.83 -18.17
N ALA A 1216 46.76 -36.30 -19.19
CA ALA A 1216 47.58 -35.52 -20.09
C ALA A 1216 46.78 -34.47 -20.90
N HIS A 1217 47.48 -33.38 -21.21
CA HIS A 1217 47.06 -32.27 -22.07
C HIS A 1217 46.48 -32.79 -23.41
N VAL A 1218 45.16 -32.68 -23.56
CA VAL A 1218 44.50 -32.72 -24.87
C VAL A 1218 44.30 -31.26 -25.28
N ASP A 1219 44.82 -30.88 -26.44
CA ASP A 1219 44.62 -29.55 -27.02
C ASP A 1219 43.12 -29.34 -27.31
N THR A 1220 42.43 -28.78 -26.32
CA THR A 1220 41.03 -28.36 -26.45
C THR A 1220 40.95 -27.21 -27.47
N PRO A 1221 40.12 -27.31 -28.52
CA PRO A 1221 40.00 -26.26 -29.54
C PRO A 1221 39.59 -24.93 -28.90
N GLY A 1222 40.11 -23.84 -29.46
CA GLY A 1222 39.83 -22.49 -28.96
C GLY A 1222 38.33 -22.15 -29.06
N VAL A 1223 37.85 -21.26 -28.20
CA VAL A 1223 36.43 -20.85 -28.13
C VAL A 1223 35.86 -20.50 -29.52
N ALA A 1224 36.65 -19.83 -30.37
CA ALA A 1224 36.28 -19.47 -31.74
C ALA A 1224 36.08 -20.67 -32.70
N GLU A 1225 36.84 -21.75 -32.54
CA GLU A 1225 36.70 -22.97 -33.35
C GLU A 1225 35.47 -23.78 -32.93
N ARG A 1226 35.12 -23.76 -31.64
CA ARG A 1226 33.88 -24.37 -31.15
C ARG A 1226 32.65 -23.63 -31.67
N PHE A 1227 32.69 -22.30 -31.73
CA PHE A 1227 31.63 -21.47 -32.33
C PHE A 1227 31.37 -21.77 -33.81
N ARG A 1228 32.40 -22.08 -34.62
CA ARG A 1228 32.23 -22.42 -36.04
C ARG A 1228 31.32 -23.64 -36.26
N SER A 1229 31.32 -24.59 -35.32
CA SER A 1229 30.48 -25.78 -35.41
C SER A 1229 28.99 -25.50 -35.13
N TRP A 1230 28.66 -24.37 -34.50
CA TRP A 1230 27.32 -24.04 -34.02
C TRP A 1230 26.57 -23.01 -34.88
N LEU A 1231 27.24 -22.34 -35.82
CA LEU A 1231 26.58 -21.40 -36.74
C LEU A 1231 25.69 -22.16 -37.75
N PRO A 1232 24.46 -21.66 -38.05
CA PRO A 1232 23.66 -22.15 -39.17
C PRO A 1232 24.49 -22.08 -40.46
N ASN A 1233 24.33 -23.06 -41.36
CA ASN A 1233 25.10 -23.14 -42.62
C ASN A 1233 25.23 -21.82 -43.41
N PRO A 1234 24.25 -20.90 -43.48
CA PRO A 1234 24.43 -19.64 -44.20
C PRO A 1234 25.34 -18.59 -43.52
N ILE A 1235 25.76 -18.78 -42.25
CA ILE A 1235 26.53 -17.79 -41.47
C ILE A 1235 27.97 -18.28 -41.17
N ARG A 1236 28.36 -19.47 -41.65
CA ARG A 1236 29.72 -20.00 -41.51
C ARG A 1236 30.65 -19.26 -42.49
N PHE A 1237 31.58 -18.45 -41.97
CA PHE A 1237 32.71 -17.88 -42.72
C PHE A 1237 33.94 -18.80 -42.67
#